data_AF-U2EDU2-F1
#
_entry.id   AF-U2EDU2-F1
#
_cell.length_a   1.000
_cell.length_b   1.000
_cell.length_c   1.000
_cell.angle_alpha   90.00
_cell.angle_beta   90.00
_cell.angle_gamma   90.00
#
_symmetry.space_group_name_H-M   'P 1'
#
loop_
_entity.id
_entity.type
_entity.pdbx_description
1 polymer ?
#
loop_
_entity_poly.entity_id
_entity_poly.type
_entity_poly.pdbx_seq_one_letter_code
_entity_poly.pdbx_strand_id
1 'polypeptide(L)'
;MINNFNLYLYIIFISMLGIGALIGFMRGYKKSLYSLIVMSIFYIIFFLTIDFVVQGIWDMKIPGLTLLFETINSELVNATSFKQAMPKLLDIILGDTYGASFRNNEEFLTFLSNLSLLLVKIVYTILYFTIISIIYKLIFFIVRLIFFNSKEDQKEPKRRGIGTLLGFIRGSLSVYFTIIILGGVMSISGSISTLLPPDKQVEELDVAVQSYNSNYVIKTVELLSIKDQTLDQNVSLNNVLFDYAYSFKYNGYRIAPRKELTYAAELKNLYLQSDYKDTANISDITGPEIKEGFTILSGSDLFPAALPLGIELAAGEFKGDFNIPEEKLYKVDWETEIEQFGKVATVTFELLNTAGLDQEGASLETVTFEGDQVRELFNELSKSQVITLTAYEVIDPLLENTNGNLQTIITVPEGLDWKKEIQAIGLVAGAVADTNMTLDELKSGDPAFIVSTLSDIDATVILESKIMSHSLVTIFSGDANIEAFDALVVPENINWYDSLDSEGNLTQEGELRRILLAVNELTKISSTLDFDSLDLNLIADLTDESIDILFNSKVMIATLSSLITDLNLGNNTILVVDSVYDEEGFIQKDELTSLAKSVRFVFDHLACEDGNVACEDTGFNLSKAFKLNDSEIDQLFASTIIHATIGNTIVEDGGGILTIPSNSLTSVYVKEIERQIVSKEETKQLFKSASQLGFTDIKTMAFDASIIHNLSTDDDAKVLDDEKTETVLNSAITHATLSTMLLDLTDSTSNVLLVPEQTINGELVRYQDQIEYISKDEITEVLEAVLVLELSDFNDIETLGVSSLSNNLNALLESAIFHATISDQLISLGDDVLLIPESDISGIETKRIVGQTEFIIKDELQNLLDGLNLLGFTSINSFTGDVSLNTLDQDTNQTTLLSSATMHATISKKLLELNDTVLIIPTYLEASDTYIQKDVSGTQFVVKQEIKATINAFIEMGYIDMEHINDVSPNNVLNANYDILLNSVSIQATISDLILDHALDEQTSVGASTLIIPTHFRESIEVNQITEKQVERDELSKLLTSLKLLNITDFEGAMDATLITTMSKSDLDTMLLSASIHATYDNMLKGNSYIDIPELAKQDLIYQNDITEKEEIKNFILAANTLTSGSGTFTTVSFDITSIMNLTETEQDLVLNSMIVRNGLTNEIHSVIDENTLLADHHYENGDRTTFLTKQGIEYVLTNYASAW
;
A
#
# COMPACT_ATOMS: atom_id res chain seq x y z
N MET A 1 -54.95 88.60 -33.28
CA MET A 1 -54.25 89.40 -32.24
C MET A 1 -52.95 88.72 -31.78
N ILE A 2 -52.90 87.39 -31.78
CA ILE A 2 -51.78 86.58 -31.29
C ILE A 2 -50.52 86.61 -32.19
N ASN A 3 -50.64 86.65 -33.53
CA ASN A 3 -49.48 86.75 -34.44
C ASN A 3 -48.64 88.04 -34.26
N ASN A 4 -49.19 89.04 -33.56
CA ASN A 4 -48.49 90.28 -33.21
C ASN A 4 -48.17 90.36 -31.71
N PHE A 5 -48.31 89.28 -30.95
CA PHE A 5 -48.09 89.25 -29.50
C PHE A 5 -46.68 89.72 -29.12
N ASN A 6 -45.66 89.23 -29.83
CA ASN A 6 -44.28 89.69 -29.66
C ASN A 6 -44.14 91.21 -29.91
N LEU A 7 -44.80 91.74 -30.94
CA LEU A 7 -44.85 93.18 -31.22
C LEU A 7 -45.56 93.96 -30.10
N TYR A 8 -46.65 93.45 -29.54
CA TYR A 8 -47.34 94.08 -28.42
C TYR A 8 -46.48 94.09 -27.15
N LEU A 9 -45.76 93.00 -26.85
CA LEU A 9 -44.78 92.96 -25.76
C LEU A 9 -43.67 94.00 -25.96
N TYR A 10 -43.10 94.10 -27.16
CA TYR A 10 -42.13 95.14 -27.49
C TYR A 10 -42.70 96.54 -27.27
N ILE A 11 -43.90 96.82 -27.79
CA ILE A 11 -44.54 98.12 -27.63
C ILE A 11 -44.76 98.41 -26.14
N ILE A 12 -45.24 97.45 -25.34
CA ILE A 12 -45.47 97.63 -23.90
C ILE A 12 -44.15 97.91 -23.18
N PHE A 13 -43.12 97.09 -23.36
CA PHE A 13 -41.83 97.26 -22.67
C PHE A 13 -41.13 98.55 -23.09
N ILE A 14 -41.05 98.85 -24.39
CA ILE A 14 -40.44 100.08 -24.90
C ILE A 14 -41.26 101.30 -24.47
N SER A 15 -42.59 101.21 -24.43
CA SER A 15 -43.43 102.30 -23.93
C SER A 15 -43.23 102.52 -22.44
N MET A 16 -43.10 101.47 -21.62
CA MET A 16 -42.80 101.60 -20.19
C MET A 16 -41.42 102.25 -19.96
N LEU A 17 -40.40 101.80 -20.71
CA LEU A 17 -39.06 102.39 -20.68
C LEU A 17 -39.07 103.86 -21.15
N GLY A 18 -39.75 104.13 -22.26
CA GLY A 18 -39.85 105.45 -22.90
C GLY A 18 -40.64 106.45 -22.07
N ILE A 19 -41.79 106.05 -21.51
CA ILE A 19 -42.59 106.85 -20.58
C ILE A 19 -41.79 107.11 -19.29
N GLY A 20 -41.10 106.09 -18.77
CA GLY A 20 -40.19 106.23 -17.63
C GLY A 20 -39.13 107.29 -17.89
N ALA A 21 -38.42 107.18 -19.01
CA ALA A 21 -37.40 108.12 -19.46
C ALA A 21 -37.95 109.54 -19.67
N LEU A 22 -39.11 109.68 -20.33
CA LEU A 22 -39.76 110.97 -20.63
C LEU A 22 -40.27 111.67 -19.37
N ILE A 23 -40.91 110.94 -18.46
CA ILE A 23 -41.29 111.46 -17.14
C ILE A 23 -40.03 111.84 -16.34
N GLY A 24 -38.98 111.04 -16.45
CA GLY A 24 -37.67 111.32 -15.85
C GLY A 24 -37.05 112.63 -16.34
N PHE A 25 -37.09 112.86 -17.65
CA PHE A 25 -36.65 114.11 -18.29
C PHE A 25 -37.44 115.32 -17.80
N MET A 26 -38.77 115.20 -17.72
CA MET A 26 -39.66 116.28 -17.25
C MET A 26 -39.44 116.61 -15.76
N ARG A 27 -39.21 115.59 -14.92
CA ARG A 27 -39.05 115.74 -13.47
C ARG A 27 -37.64 116.20 -13.07
N GLY A 28 -36.60 115.78 -13.81
CA GLY A 28 -35.18 116.04 -13.52
C GLY A 28 -34.60 115.15 -12.41
N TYR A 29 -33.26 115.10 -12.31
CA TYR A 29 -32.49 114.17 -11.46
C TYR A 29 -33.07 113.87 -10.06
N LYS A 30 -33.15 114.87 -9.17
CA LYS A 30 -33.50 114.65 -7.74
C LYS A 30 -34.90 114.03 -7.58
N LYS A 31 -35.88 114.49 -8.37
CA LYS A 31 -37.26 114.00 -8.33
C LYS A 31 -37.37 112.60 -8.94
N SER A 32 -36.59 112.30 -9.99
CA SER A 32 -36.52 110.97 -10.58
C SER A 32 -35.82 109.97 -9.67
N LEU A 33 -34.74 110.36 -8.98
CA LEU A 33 -34.02 109.50 -8.04
C LEU A 33 -34.88 109.10 -6.85
N TYR A 34 -35.55 110.07 -6.20
CA TYR A 34 -36.50 109.77 -5.12
C TYR A 34 -37.58 108.81 -5.60
N SER A 35 -38.13 109.05 -6.79
CA SER A 35 -39.18 108.19 -7.34
C SER A 35 -38.70 106.79 -7.71
N LEU A 36 -37.41 106.61 -8.04
CA LEU A 36 -36.78 105.32 -8.29
C LEU A 36 -36.60 104.57 -6.96
N ILE A 37 -35.98 105.20 -5.95
CA ILE A 37 -35.75 104.59 -4.63
C ILE A 37 -37.07 104.16 -3.99
N VAL A 38 -38.09 105.04 -3.99
CA VAL A 38 -39.42 104.73 -3.43
C VAL A 38 -40.08 103.53 -4.13
N MET A 39 -39.84 103.36 -5.43
CA MET A 39 -40.35 102.23 -6.21
C MET A 39 -39.56 100.94 -5.96
N SER A 40 -38.24 101.03 -5.88
CA SER A 40 -37.38 99.88 -5.52
C SER A 40 -37.74 99.34 -4.14
N ILE A 41 -37.94 100.22 -3.15
CA ILE A 41 -38.39 99.83 -1.79
C ILE A 41 -39.76 99.15 -1.85
N PHE A 42 -40.71 99.67 -2.63
CA PHE A 42 -42.04 99.09 -2.77
C PHE A 42 -42.02 97.65 -3.30
N TYR A 43 -41.15 97.37 -4.28
CA TYR A 43 -40.98 96.01 -4.83
C TYR A 43 -40.20 95.09 -3.89
N ILE A 44 -39.15 95.59 -3.23
CA ILE A 44 -38.38 94.78 -2.25
C ILE A 44 -39.27 94.38 -1.07
N ILE A 45 -40.06 95.32 -0.54
CA ILE A 45 -41.01 95.03 0.54
C ILE A 45 -41.99 93.96 0.11
N PHE A 46 -42.50 94.00 -1.12
CA PHE A 46 -43.41 92.96 -1.62
C PHE A 46 -42.81 91.55 -1.49
N PHE A 47 -41.62 91.31 -2.05
CA PHE A 47 -40.99 89.98 -1.99
C PHE A 47 -40.59 89.57 -0.57
N LEU A 48 -40.19 90.51 0.29
CA LEU A 48 -39.83 90.20 1.69
C LEU A 48 -41.04 89.95 2.60
N THR A 49 -42.20 90.50 2.26
CA THR A 49 -43.37 90.48 3.16
C THR A 49 -44.53 89.66 2.65
N ILE A 50 -44.52 89.19 1.40
CA ILE A 50 -45.64 88.43 0.80
C ILE A 50 -46.05 87.24 1.67
N ASP A 51 -45.10 86.42 2.13
CA ASP A 51 -45.40 85.25 2.97
C ASP A 51 -46.03 85.66 4.30
N PHE A 52 -45.39 86.60 5.00
CA PHE A 52 -45.84 87.07 6.31
C PHE A 52 -47.24 87.71 6.24
N VAL A 53 -47.47 88.55 5.24
CA VAL A 53 -48.75 89.25 5.08
C VAL A 53 -49.85 88.31 4.66
N VAL A 54 -49.57 87.37 3.75
CA VAL A 54 -50.56 86.38 3.30
C VAL A 54 -50.92 85.41 4.42
N GLN A 55 -49.95 84.95 5.22
CA GLN A 55 -50.22 84.18 6.43
C GLN A 55 -51.11 84.98 7.40
N GLY A 56 -50.78 86.26 7.59
CA GLY A 56 -51.59 87.18 8.37
C GLY A 56 -53.04 87.28 7.86
N ILE A 57 -53.24 87.40 6.55
CA ILE A 57 -54.58 87.44 5.92
C ILE A 57 -55.32 86.10 6.09
N TRP A 58 -54.61 84.98 5.99
CA TRP A 58 -55.17 83.62 6.16
C TRP A 58 -55.76 83.40 7.55
N ASP A 59 -55.02 83.85 8.58
CA ASP A 59 -55.40 83.74 9.99
C ASP A 59 -56.35 84.85 10.45
N MET A 60 -56.41 85.98 9.73
CA MET A 60 -57.17 87.16 10.15
C MET A 60 -58.67 86.85 10.23
N LYS A 61 -59.24 87.07 11.42
CA LYS A 61 -60.70 87.03 11.61
C LYS A 61 -61.31 88.30 11.04
N ILE A 62 -61.98 88.20 9.91
CA ILE A 62 -62.69 89.30 9.27
C ILE A 62 -64.19 89.02 9.43
N PRO A 63 -64.90 89.71 10.35
CA PRO A 63 -66.32 89.45 10.62
C PRO A 63 -67.22 89.50 9.36
N GLY A 64 -66.89 90.35 8.38
CA GLY A 64 -67.63 90.49 7.13
C GLY A 64 -67.42 89.35 6.11
N LEU A 65 -66.45 88.45 6.31
CA LEU A 65 -66.28 87.28 5.43
C LEU A 65 -67.42 86.26 5.58
N THR A 66 -68.07 86.20 6.74
CA THR A 66 -69.21 85.30 7.00
C THR A 66 -70.32 85.48 5.96
N LEU A 67 -70.65 86.73 5.61
CA LEU A 67 -71.64 87.06 4.57
C LEU A 67 -71.19 86.62 3.17
N LEU A 68 -69.89 86.74 2.87
CA LEU A 68 -69.36 86.32 1.57
C LEU A 68 -69.33 84.79 1.45
N PHE A 69 -68.95 84.09 2.52
CA PHE A 69 -68.91 82.63 2.58
C PHE A 69 -70.30 82.01 2.60
N GLU A 70 -71.27 82.62 3.26
CA GLU A 70 -72.68 82.21 3.20
C GLU A 70 -73.22 82.22 1.75
N THR A 71 -72.83 83.22 0.94
CA THR A 71 -73.21 83.22 -0.50
C THR A 71 -72.58 82.08 -1.29
N ILE A 72 -71.46 81.53 -0.83
CA ILE A 72 -70.77 80.42 -1.50
C ILE A 72 -71.38 79.10 -1.06
N ASN A 73 -71.55 78.88 0.25
CA ASN A 73 -72.25 77.73 0.82
C ASN A 73 -72.71 78.03 2.26
N SER A 74 -73.94 77.63 2.60
CA SER A 74 -74.53 77.82 3.93
C SER A 74 -73.76 77.16 5.08
N GLU A 75 -72.97 76.12 4.81
CA GLU A 75 -72.18 75.41 5.84
C GLU A 75 -70.93 76.19 6.28
N LEU A 76 -70.54 77.21 5.52
CA LEU A 76 -69.39 78.07 5.81
C LEU A 76 -69.73 79.28 6.68
N VAL A 77 -71.01 79.47 7.06
CA VAL A 77 -71.51 80.64 7.82
C VAL A 77 -70.73 80.93 9.11
N ASN A 78 -70.21 79.89 9.77
CA ASN A 78 -69.49 80.02 11.02
C ASN A 78 -67.98 80.25 10.86
N ALA A 79 -67.46 80.31 9.62
CA ALA A 79 -66.06 80.58 9.36
C ALA A 79 -65.80 82.09 9.33
N THR A 80 -64.95 82.56 10.25
CA THR A 80 -64.60 84.00 10.36
C THR A 80 -63.25 84.36 9.73
N SER A 81 -62.50 83.36 9.27
CA SER A 81 -61.21 83.51 8.57
C SER A 81 -61.10 82.47 7.45
N PHE A 82 -60.18 82.68 6.50
CA PHE A 82 -59.92 81.70 5.44
C PHE A 82 -59.43 80.36 6.01
N LYS A 83 -58.61 80.38 7.07
CA LYS A 83 -58.18 79.17 7.79
C LYS A 83 -59.35 78.35 8.35
N GLN A 84 -60.40 78.99 8.86
CA GLN A 84 -61.59 78.29 9.39
C GLN A 84 -62.54 77.82 8.29
N ALA A 85 -62.53 78.49 7.14
CA ALA A 85 -63.37 78.14 6.00
C ALA A 85 -62.81 76.91 5.26
N MET A 86 -61.49 76.77 5.20
CA MET A 86 -60.84 75.79 4.33
C MET A 86 -61.21 74.32 4.62
N PRO A 87 -61.13 73.79 5.86
CA PRO A 87 -61.49 72.39 6.11
C PRO A 87 -62.96 72.09 5.79
N LYS A 88 -63.86 73.03 6.05
CA LYS A 88 -65.29 72.90 5.73
C LYS A 88 -65.56 72.96 4.24
N LEU A 89 -64.84 73.82 3.52
CA LEU A 89 -64.91 73.93 2.07
C LEU A 89 -64.41 72.65 1.41
N LEU A 90 -63.43 71.99 2.03
CA LEU A 90 -62.95 70.68 1.62
C LEU A 90 -64.01 69.59 1.80
N ASP A 91 -64.66 69.52 2.97
CA ASP A 91 -65.77 68.58 3.22
C ASP A 91 -66.89 68.73 2.18
N ILE A 92 -67.20 69.98 1.80
CA ILE A 92 -68.21 70.29 0.78
C ILE A 92 -67.78 69.83 -0.62
N ILE A 93 -66.51 70.03 -1.00
CA ILE A 93 -66.01 69.72 -2.34
C ILE A 93 -65.75 68.22 -2.52
N LEU A 94 -65.18 67.56 -1.52
CA LEU A 94 -64.76 66.16 -1.60
C LEU A 94 -65.83 65.17 -1.13
N GLY A 95 -66.78 65.59 -0.27
CA GLY A 95 -67.96 64.80 0.13
C GLY A 95 -67.66 63.37 0.60
N ASP A 96 -68.63 62.46 0.40
CA ASP A 96 -68.53 61.01 0.71
C ASP A 96 -67.58 60.23 -0.22
N THR A 97 -66.88 60.90 -1.13
CA THR A 97 -66.04 60.28 -2.19
C THR A 97 -64.73 59.70 -1.63
N TYR A 98 -64.29 60.14 -0.45
CA TYR A 98 -63.06 59.68 0.21
C TYR A 98 -63.31 59.31 1.69
N GLY A 99 -62.56 58.33 2.21
CA GLY A 99 -62.75 57.72 3.54
C GLY A 99 -62.54 58.67 4.74
N ALA A 100 -62.98 58.25 5.93
CA ALA A 100 -62.78 59.00 7.19
C ALA A 100 -61.29 59.26 7.49
N SER A 101 -60.42 58.41 6.98
CA SER A 101 -58.96 58.46 7.05
C SER A 101 -58.39 59.77 6.47
N PHE A 102 -58.93 60.27 5.34
CA PHE A 102 -58.51 61.54 4.74
C PHE A 102 -59.02 62.76 5.52
N ARG A 103 -60.22 62.68 6.10
CA ARG A 103 -60.88 63.80 6.78
C ARG A 103 -60.25 64.14 8.12
N ASN A 104 -59.68 63.15 8.79
CA ASN A 104 -59.11 63.29 10.13
C ASN A 104 -57.57 63.30 10.14
N ASN A 105 -56.91 63.10 9.00
CA ASN A 105 -55.45 63.15 8.91
C ASN A 105 -54.95 64.62 9.02
N GLU A 106 -54.23 64.91 10.10
CA GLU A 106 -53.75 66.26 10.44
C GLU A 106 -52.73 66.79 9.41
N GLU A 107 -51.90 65.90 8.88
CA GLU A 107 -50.88 66.22 7.87
C GLU A 107 -51.51 66.58 6.51
N PHE A 108 -52.55 65.87 6.08
CA PHE A 108 -53.31 66.18 4.85
C PHE A 108 -54.01 67.54 4.92
N LEU A 109 -54.65 67.85 6.05
CA LEU A 109 -55.26 69.17 6.26
C LEU A 109 -54.20 70.29 6.27
N THR A 110 -53.01 70.00 6.79
CA THR A 110 -51.87 70.92 6.78
C THR A 110 -51.35 71.16 5.35
N PHE A 111 -51.19 70.11 4.55
CA PHE A 111 -50.82 70.21 3.13
C PHE A 111 -51.79 71.11 2.34
N LEU A 112 -53.10 70.83 2.44
CA LEU A 112 -54.14 71.56 1.72
C LEU A 112 -54.26 73.02 2.16
N SER A 113 -54.10 73.30 3.47
CA SER A 113 -54.04 74.66 3.98
C SER A 113 -52.87 75.43 3.36
N ASN A 114 -51.69 74.81 3.26
CA ASN A 114 -50.52 75.45 2.67
C ASN A 114 -50.65 75.66 1.16
N LEU A 115 -51.24 74.71 0.43
CA LEU A 115 -51.56 74.87 -0.99
C LEU A 115 -52.53 76.05 -1.21
N SER A 116 -53.52 76.20 -0.34
CA SER A 116 -54.53 77.26 -0.43
C SER A 116 -53.96 78.67 -0.23
N LEU A 117 -52.86 78.81 0.52
CA LEU A 117 -52.14 80.09 0.66
C LEU A 117 -51.65 80.63 -0.68
N LEU A 118 -51.38 79.78 -1.67
CA LEU A 118 -50.98 80.19 -3.02
C LEU A 118 -52.04 81.05 -3.70
N LEU A 119 -53.32 80.66 -3.59
CA LEU A 119 -54.43 81.42 -4.14
C LEU A 119 -54.54 82.80 -3.49
N VAL A 120 -54.33 82.87 -2.17
CA VAL A 120 -54.32 84.13 -1.42
C VAL A 120 -53.14 85.01 -1.82
N LYS A 121 -51.96 84.44 -2.11
CA LYS A 121 -50.81 85.17 -2.65
C LYS A 121 -51.13 85.86 -3.97
N ILE A 122 -51.80 85.18 -4.90
CA ILE A 122 -52.21 85.75 -6.19
C ILE A 122 -53.15 86.95 -5.99
N VAL A 123 -54.18 86.78 -5.15
CA VAL A 123 -55.14 87.85 -4.84
C VAL A 123 -54.43 89.03 -4.17
N TYR A 124 -53.55 88.77 -3.20
CA TYR A 124 -52.78 89.80 -2.52
C TYR A 124 -51.86 90.56 -3.47
N THR A 125 -51.18 89.90 -4.42
CA THR A 125 -50.39 90.57 -5.46
C THR A 125 -51.24 91.57 -6.23
N ILE A 126 -52.42 91.16 -6.70
CA ILE A 126 -53.31 92.05 -7.47
C ILE A 126 -53.69 93.27 -6.61
N LEU A 127 -54.10 93.06 -5.37
CA LEU A 127 -54.46 94.13 -4.43
C LEU A 127 -53.26 95.04 -4.10
N TYR A 128 -52.07 94.48 -3.96
CA TYR A 128 -50.84 95.21 -3.64
C TYR A 128 -50.48 96.19 -4.77
N PHE A 129 -50.48 95.71 -6.01
CA PHE A 129 -50.09 96.53 -7.16
C PHE A 129 -51.18 97.48 -7.67
N THR A 130 -52.45 97.23 -7.33
CA THR A 130 -53.57 98.10 -7.69
C THR A 130 -53.93 99.09 -6.58
N ILE A 131 -54.38 98.60 -5.42
CA ILE A 131 -54.93 99.41 -4.33
C ILE A 131 -53.80 99.95 -3.44
N ILE A 132 -52.93 99.08 -2.91
CA ILE A 132 -51.86 99.49 -1.98
C ILE A 132 -50.87 100.42 -2.70
N SER A 133 -50.59 100.16 -3.98
CA SER A 133 -49.80 101.05 -4.84
C SER A 133 -50.33 102.49 -4.89
N ILE A 134 -51.65 102.69 -4.93
CA ILE A 134 -52.26 104.04 -4.93
C ILE A 134 -52.06 104.70 -3.56
N ILE A 135 -52.35 103.97 -2.48
CA ILE A 135 -52.20 104.45 -1.10
C ILE A 135 -50.72 104.78 -0.81
N TYR A 136 -49.80 103.89 -1.16
CA TYR A 136 -48.36 104.07 -1.00
C TYR A 136 -47.85 105.29 -1.76
N LYS A 137 -48.29 105.49 -3.01
CA LYS A 137 -47.96 106.69 -3.80
C LYS A 137 -48.49 107.95 -3.14
N LEU A 138 -49.68 107.92 -2.54
CA LEU A 138 -50.26 109.06 -1.82
C LEU A 138 -49.48 109.37 -0.53
N ILE A 139 -49.14 108.36 0.28
CA ILE A 139 -48.35 108.52 1.51
C ILE A 139 -46.98 109.12 1.19
N PHE A 140 -46.24 108.54 0.24
CA PHE A 140 -44.91 109.07 -0.12
C PHE A 140 -44.98 110.42 -0.85
N PHE A 141 -46.13 110.78 -1.43
CA PHE A 141 -46.40 112.12 -1.95
C PHE A 141 -46.58 113.13 -0.80
N ILE A 142 -47.32 112.77 0.25
CA ILE A 142 -47.50 113.58 1.46
C ILE A 142 -46.17 113.73 2.21
N VAL A 143 -45.44 112.62 2.45
CA VAL A 143 -44.11 112.64 3.06
C VAL A 143 -43.17 113.56 2.28
N ARG A 144 -43.23 113.52 0.95
CA ARG A 144 -42.44 114.42 0.12
C ARG A 144 -42.84 115.89 0.29
N LEU A 145 -44.14 116.21 0.42
CA LEU A 145 -44.63 117.57 0.65
C LEU A 145 -44.20 118.13 2.01
N ILE A 146 -44.15 117.29 3.04
CA ILE A 146 -43.78 117.70 4.40
C ILE A 146 -42.27 117.93 4.51
N PHE A 147 -41.46 116.98 4.03
CA PHE A 147 -40.00 117.03 4.21
C PHE A 147 -39.25 117.81 3.13
N PHE A 148 -39.85 118.06 1.96
CA PHE A 148 -39.20 118.74 0.84
C PHE A 148 -40.02 119.95 0.35
N ASN A 149 -40.18 120.96 1.20
CA ASN A 149 -40.72 122.27 0.82
C ASN A 149 -39.58 123.30 0.81
N SER A 150 -39.24 123.87 -0.35
CA SER A 150 -38.28 124.98 -0.46
C SER A 150 -38.95 126.18 -1.12
N LYS A 151 -38.88 127.31 -0.42
CA LYS A 151 -39.27 128.64 -0.89
C LYS A 151 -38.49 129.05 -2.14
N GLU A 152 -39.16 129.86 -2.94
CA GLU A 152 -38.78 130.42 -4.23
C GLU A 152 -37.48 131.23 -4.12
N ASP A 153 -36.39 130.78 -4.76
CA ASP A 153 -35.64 131.55 -5.76
C ASP A 153 -34.37 130.82 -6.27
N GLN A 154 -34.07 131.08 -7.54
CA GLN A 154 -33.01 130.53 -8.42
C GLN A 154 -33.30 129.19 -9.10
N LYS A 155 -33.71 129.26 -10.38
CA LYS A 155 -33.80 128.13 -11.31
C LYS A 155 -32.41 127.54 -11.58
N GLU A 156 -31.95 126.60 -10.76
CA GLU A 156 -30.87 125.69 -11.19
C GLU A 156 -31.34 124.85 -12.40
N PRO A 157 -30.45 124.56 -13.38
CA PRO A 157 -30.83 123.76 -14.52
C PRO A 157 -31.22 122.36 -14.04
N LYS A 158 -32.50 122.01 -14.27
CA LYS A 158 -32.99 120.63 -14.13
C LYS A 158 -32.06 119.78 -14.99
N ARG A 159 -31.15 118.99 -14.39
CA ARG A 159 -30.23 118.08 -15.11
C ARG A 159 -31.06 116.98 -15.77
N ARG A 160 -31.68 117.30 -16.92
CA ARG A 160 -32.75 116.50 -17.51
C ARG A 160 -32.22 115.18 -18.04
N GLY A 161 -31.01 115.14 -18.58
CA GLY A 161 -30.37 113.90 -19.06
C GLY A 161 -30.22 112.82 -17.98
N ILE A 162 -29.70 113.18 -16.80
CA ILE A 162 -29.60 112.23 -15.67
C ILE A 162 -31.00 111.88 -15.14
N GLY A 163 -31.93 112.84 -15.17
CA GLY A 163 -33.35 112.58 -14.89
C GLY A 163 -33.96 111.53 -15.82
N THR A 164 -33.64 111.58 -17.11
CA THR A 164 -34.04 110.60 -18.13
C THR A 164 -33.46 109.22 -17.83
N LEU A 165 -32.16 109.13 -17.51
CA LEU A 165 -31.51 107.86 -17.18
C LEU A 165 -32.15 107.19 -15.96
N LEU A 166 -32.38 107.93 -14.89
CA LEU A 166 -33.05 107.39 -13.70
C LEU A 166 -34.51 107.02 -13.96
N GLY A 167 -35.19 107.80 -14.81
CA GLY A 167 -36.53 107.47 -15.29
C GLY A 167 -36.55 106.19 -16.12
N PHE A 168 -35.53 105.98 -16.96
CA PHE A 168 -35.33 104.77 -17.74
C PHE A 168 -35.06 103.58 -16.82
N ILE A 169 -34.12 103.66 -15.87
CA ILE A 169 -33.86 102.59 -14.87
C ILE A 169 -35.14 102.24 -14.11
N ARG A 170 -35.93 103.24 -13.72
CA ARG A 170 -37.22 103.02 -13.07
C ARG A 170 -38.21 102.30 -13.98
N GLY A 171 -38.25 102.67 -15.26
CA GLY A 171 -38.98 101.94 -16.29
C GLY A 171 -38.49 100.50 -16.42
N SER A 172 -37.17 100.27 -16.41
CA SER A 172 -36.55 98.95 -16.51
C SER A 172 -36.91 98.06 -15.32
N LEU A 173 -36.92 98.58 -14.09
CA LEU A 173 -37.40 97.84 -12.92
C LEU A 173 -38.88 97.48 -13.02
N SER A 174 -39.71 98.37 -13.58
CA SER A 174 -41.13 98.08 -13.84
C SER A 174 -41.30 96.97 -14.88
N VAL A 175 -40.50 97.02 -15.94
CA VAL A 175 -40.47 95.99 -16.99
C VAL A 175 -40.01 94.67 -16.39
N TYR A 176 -38.92 94.64 -15.63
CA TYR A 176 -38.41 93.44 -14.98
C TYR A 176 -39.42 92.82 -14.02
N PHE A 177 -40.10 93.61 -13.19
CA PHE A 177 -41.16 93.10 -12.32
C PHE A 177 -42.34 92.50 -13.12
N THR A 178 -42.71 93.15 -14.24
CA THR A 178 -43.73 92.62 -15.15
C THR A 178 -43.27 91.29 -15.78
N ILE A 179 -41.97 91.17 -16.09
CA ILE A 179 -41.34 89.94 -16.58
C ILE A 179 -41.35 88.83 -15.52
N ILE A 180 -41.18 89.12 -14.22
CA ILE A 180 -41.30 88.11 -13.17
C ILE A 180 -42.69 87.46 -13.19
N ILE A 181 -43.76 88.27 -13.18
CA ILE A 181 -45.13 87.74 -13.19
C ILE A 181 -45.47 87.06 -14.51
N LEU A 182 -45.20 87.70 -15.65
CA LEU A 182 -45.51 87.13 -16.96
C LEU A 182 -44.66 85.89 -17.25
N GLY A 183 -43.39 85.87 -16.83
CA GLY A 183 -42.47 84.75 -17.03
C GLY A 183 -42.89 83.52 -16.26
N GLY A 184 -43.30 83.69 -14.99
CA GLY A 184 -43.88 82.59 -14.23
C GLY A 184 -45.17 82.05 -14.84
N VAL A 185 -46.08 82.92 -15.26
CA VAL A 185 -47.33 82.51 -15.91
C VAL A 185 -47.07 81.81 -17.25
N MET A 186 -46.13 82.30 -18.06
CA MET A 186 -45.77 81.68 -19.34
C MET A 186 -45.06 80.34 -19.15
N SER A 187 -44.19 80.22 -18.13
CA SER A 187 -43.55 78.95 -17.78
C SER A 187 -44.57 77.91 -17.32
N ILE A 188 -45.51 78.28 -16.44
CA ILE A 188 -46.61 77.39 -16.02
C ILE A 188 -47.45 76.99 -17.22
N SER A 189 -47.79 77.94 -18.09
CA SER A 189 -48.57 77.68 -19.31
C SER A 189 -47.85 76.70 -20.25
N GLY A 190 -46.52 76.83 -20.40
CA GLY A 190 -45.70 75.91 -21.17
C GLY A 190 -45.69 74.50 -20.60
N SER A 191 -45.42 74.35 -19.29
CA SER A 191 -45.45 73.05 -18.62
C SER A 191 -46.83 72.38 -18.69
N ILE A 192 -47.92 73.14 -18.50
CA ILE A 192 -49.29 72.63 -18.66
C ILE A 192 -49.56 72.18 -20.10
N SER A 193 -49.10 72.93 -21.10
CA SER A 193 -49.24 72.53 -22.51
C SER A 193 -48.53 71.21 -22.79
N THR A 194 -47.29 71.04 -22.30
CA THR A 194 -46.56 69.77 -22.40
C THR A 194 -47.30 68.62 -21.71
N LEU A 195 -47.94 68.87 -20.57
CA LEU A 195 -48.73 67.87 -19.84
C LEU A 195 -50.05 67.48 -20.53
N LEU A 196 -50.63 68.37 -21.34
CA LEU A 196 -51.81 68.05 -22.13
C LEU A 196 -51.46 67.09 -23.29
N PRO A 197 -52.32 66.10 -23.60
CA PRO A 197 -52.10 65.23 -24.75
C PRO A 197 -52.11 66.05 -26.06
N PRO A 198 -51.41 65.60 -27.13
CA PRO A 198 -51.16 66.42 -28.32
C PRO A 198 -52.43 66.97 -29.00
N ASP A 199 -53.55 66.25 -28.89
CA ASP A 199 -54.86 66.62 -29.43
C ASP A 199 -55.59 67.70 -28.62
N LYS A 200 -55.16 67.93 -27.37
CA LYS A 200 -55.74 68.94 -26.45
C LYS A 200 -54.81 70.10 -26.14
N GLN A 201 -53.63 70.14 -26.77
CA GLN A 201 -52.73 71.28 -26.68
C GLN A 201 -53.40 72.51 -27.28
N VAL A 202 -53.34 73.62 -26.54
CA VAL A 202 -53.96 74.87 -26.95
C VAL A 202 -52.95 75.62 -27.82
N GLU A 203 -53.09 75.51 -29.15
CA GLU A 203 -52.17 76.12 -30.12
C GLU A 203 -51.94 77.62 -29.86
N GLU A 204 -52.97 78.34 -29.43
CA GLU A 204 -52.89 79.77 -29.06
C GLU A 204 -51.97 80.03 -27.85
N LEU A 205 -51.92 79.08 -26.90
CA LEU A 205 -51.07 79.14 -25.70
C LEU A 205 -49.61 78.91 -26.06
N ASP A 206 -49.33 77.89 -26.89
CA ASP A 206 -47.96 77.59 -27.35
C ASP A 206 -47.37 78.72 -28.17
N VAL A 207 -48.14 79.30 -29.09
CA VAL A 207 -47.71 80.47 -29.86
C VAL A 207 -47.41 81.66 -28.94
N ALA A 208 -48.18 81.83 -27.85
CA ALA A 208 -47.93 82.89 -26.87
C ALA A 208 -46.64 82.64 -26.05
N VAL A 209 -46.40 81.41 -25.58
CA VAL A 209 -45.17 81.03 -24.87
C VAL A 209 -43.94 81.18 -25.76
N GLN A 210 -43.99 80.67 -27.01
CA GLN A 210 -42.90 80.82 -27.98
C GLN A 210 -42.65 82.29 -28.35
N SER A 211 -43.72 83.08 -28.51
CA SER A 211 -43.61 84.51 -28.78
C SER A 211 -43.01 85.29 -27.60
N TYR A 212 -43.27 84.85 -26.37
CA TYR A 212 -42.67 85.42 -25.16
C TYR A 212 -41.18 85.08 -25.07
N ASN A 213 -40.81 83.80 -25.16
CA ASN A 213 -39.42 83.33 -25.07
C ASN A 213 -38.55 83.84 -26.24
N SER A 214 -39.14 84.09 -27.41
CA SER A 214 -38.41 84.65 -28.56
C SER A 214 -38.17 86.16 -28.48
N ASN A 215 -38.79 86.86 -27.52
CA ASN A 215 -38.65 88.31 -27.38
C ASN A 215 -37.24 88.69 -26.90
N TYR A 216 -36.64 89.71 -27.53
CA TYR A 216 -35.25 90.10 -27.24
C TYR A 216 -35.03 90.60 -25.81
N VAL A 217 -36.03 91.28 -25.22
CA VAL A 217 -35.93 91.74 -23.82
C VAL A 217 -35.96 90.56 -22.87
N ILE A 218 -36.80 89.55 -23.17
CA ILE A 218 -36.89 88.30 -22.39
C ILE A 218 -35.58 87.51 -22.50
N LYS A 219 -35.07 87.26 -23.72
CA LYS A 219 -33.76 86.60 -23.93
C LYS A 219 -32.60 87.27 -23.20
N THR A 220 -32.61 88.60 -23.14
CA THR A 220 -31.56 89.34 -22.40
C THR A 220 -31.67 89.12 -20.90
N VAL A 221 -32.89 89.00 -20.37
CA VAL A 221 -33.13 88.69 -18.96
C VAL A 221 -32.80 87.23 -18.63
N GLU A 222 -33.06 86.30 -19.55
CA GLU A 222 -32.77 84.86 -19.41
C GLU A 222 -31.28 84.54 -19.24
N LEU A 223 -30.37 85.43 -19.69
CA LEU A 223 -28.92 85.30 -19.46
C LEU A 223 -28.55 85.30 -17.96
N LEU A 224 -29.43 85.80 -17.09
CA LEU A 224 -29.30 85.69 -15.65
C LEU A 224 -30.00 84.40 -15.20
N SER A 225 -29.31 83.27 -15.13
CA SER A 225 -29.87 81.97 -14.76
C SER A 225 -29.03 81.20 -13.71
N ILE A 226 -29.65 80.21 -13.06
CA ILE A 226 -29.07 79.30 -12.07
C ILE A 226 -29.32 77.86 -12.54
N LYS A 227 -28.32 76.99 -12.45
CA LYS A 227 -28.41 75.58 -12.89
C LYS A 227 -29.17 74.72 -11.87
N ASP A 228 -30.17 73.97 -12.34
CA ASP A 228 -30.85 72.90 -11.60
C ASP A 228 -30.00 71.62 -11.69
N GLN A 229 -29.70 71.00 -10.54
CA GLN A 229 -28.76 69.87 -10.48
C GLN A 229 -29.41 68.55 -10.89
N THR A 230 -30.73 68.40 -10.69
CA THR A 230 -31.44 67.14 -11.00
C THR A 230 -31.79 67.06 -12.48
N LEU A 231 -32.21 68.19 -13.09
CA LEU A 231 -32.58 68.25 -14.52
C LEU A 231 -31.43 68.67 -15.44
N ASP A 232 -30.28 69.07 -14.91
CA ASP A 232 -29.13 69.66 -15.65
C ASP A 232 -29.47 70.94 -16.46
N GLN A 233 -30.60 71.60 -16.18
CA GLN A 233 -31.12 72.75 -16.95
C GLN A 233 -30.90 74.11 -16.25
N ASN A 234 -30.70 75.18 -17.02
CA ASN A 234 -30.56 76.55 -16.50
C ASN A 234 -31.92 77.25 -16.31
N VAL A 235 -32.25 77.64 -15.07
CA VAL A 235 -33.48 78.35 -14.70
C VAL A 235 -33.21 79.85 -14.59
N SER A 236 -33.98 80.68 -15.31
CA SER A 236 -33.82 82.14 -15.28
C SER A 236 -34.18 82.78 -13.93
N LEU A 237 -33.46 83.84 -13.53
CA LEU A 237 -33.59 84.50 -12.23
C LEU A 237 -35.00 85.08 -11.99
N ASN A 238 -35.67 85.54 -13.04
CA ASN A 238 -37.06 85.99 -12.94
C ASN A 238 -38.01 84.84 -12.56
N ASN A 239 -37.77 83.62 -13.04
CA ASN A 239 -38.54 82.45 -12.66
C ASN A 239 -38.19 81.99 -11.24
N VAL A 240 -36.92 82.07 -10.83
CA VAL A 240 -36.52 81.81 -9.42
C VAL A 240 -37.20 82.79 -8.46
N LEU A 241 -37.27 84.09 -8.80
CA LEU A 241 -37.97 85.09 -7.99
C LEU A 241 -39.50 84.89 -8.00
N PHE A 242 -40.05 84.39 -9.11
CA PHE A 242 -41.46 84.00 -9.18
C PHE A 242 -41.73 82.82 -8.25
N ASP A 243 -40.92 81.75 -8.31
CA ASP A 243 -41.05 80.58 -7.44
C ASP A 243 -40.90 80.94 -5.97
N TYR A 244 -39.96 81.82 -5.65
CA TYR A 244 -39.80 82.33 -4.29
C TYR A 244 -41.07 83.04 -3.79
N ALA A 245 -41.69 83.90 -4.61
CA ALA A 245 -42.91 84.59 -4.22
C ALA A 245 -44.14 83.68 -4.19
N TYR A 246 -44.25 82.74 -5.12
CA TYR A 246 -45.41 81.89 -5.37
C TYR A 246 -45.15 80.41 -5.02
N SER A 247 -44.44 80.15 -3.91
CA SER A 247 -44.27 78.82 -3.32
C SER A 247 -44.98 78.70 -1.98
N PHE A 248 -45.14 77.49 -1.45
CA PHE A 248 -45.54 77.24 -0.07
C PHE A 248 -44.57 76.26 0.58
N LYS A 249 -44.56 76.21 1.92
CA LYS A 249 -43.71 75.26 2.66
C LYS A 249 -44.54 74.09 3.15
N TYR A 250 -44.03 72.87 3.02
CA TYR A 250 -44.65 71.65 3.55
C TYR A 250 -43.59 70.59 3.81
N ASN A 251 -43.69 69.90 4.95
CA ASN A 251 -42.78 68.82 5.36
C ASN A 251 -41.28 69.12 5.16
N GLY A 252 -40.84 70.35 5.49
CA GLY A 252 -39.44 70.78 5.29
C GLY A 252 -39.09 71.32 3.89
N TYR A 253 -39.91 71.03 2.88
CA TYR A 253 -39.70 71.45 1.49
C TYR A 253 -40.36 72.81 1.18
N ARG A 254 -39.84 73.52 0.16
CA ARG A 254 -40.46 74.73 -0.42
C ARG A 254 -41.00 74.40 -1.81
N ILE A 255 -42.28 74.08 -1.88
CA ILE A 255 -42.96 73.64 -3.08
C ILE A 255 -43.29 74.85 -3.96
N ALA A 256 -42.68 74.89 -5.15
CA ALA A 256 -42.94 75.90 -6.17
C ALA A 256 -43.72 75.28 -7.33
N PRO A 257 -45.01 75.61 -7.54
CA PRO A 257 -45.87 74.95 -8.53
C PRO A 257 -45.31 74.93 -9.96
N ARG A 258 -44.61 75.99 -10.36
CA ARG A 258 -43.93 76.05 -11.67
C ARG A 258 -42.81 75.01 -11.78
N LYS A 259 -42.00 74.84 -10.73
CA LYS A 259 -40.92 73.83 -10.65
C LYS A 259 -41.51 72.43 -10.69
N GLU A 260 -42.56 72.16 -9.90
CA GLU A 260 -43.23 70.85 -9.87
C GLU A 260 -43.85 70.46 -11.21
N LEU A 261 -44.50 71.41 -11.89
CA LEU A 261 -45.04 71.17 -13.23
C LEU A 261 -43.95 70.90 -14.27
N THR A 262 -42.70 71.33 -14.02
CA THR A 262 -41.55 71.03 -14.88
C THR A 262 -41.13 69.57 -14.70
N TYR A 263 -40.96 69.08 -13.47
CA TYR A 263 -40.67 67.65 -13.23
C TYR A 263 -41.77 66.73 -13.76
N ALA A 264 -43.05 67.09 -13.57
CA ALA A 264 -44.16 66.32 -14.12
C ALA A 264 -44.14 66.28 -15.66
N ALA A 265 -43.75 67.37 -16.31
CA ALA A 265 -43.61 67.42 -17.76
C ALA A 265 -42.44 66.55 -18.26
N GLU A 266 -41.32 66.52 -17.54
CA GLU A 266 -40.19 65.66 -17.89
C GLU A 266 -40.49 64.18 -17.68
N LEU A 267 -41.21 63.80 -16.61
CA LEU A 267 -41.68 62.43 -16.42
C LEU A 267 -42.58 61.98 -17.58
N LYS A 268 -43.44 62.88 -18.07
CA LYS A 268 -44.25 62.61 -19.27
C LYS A 268 -43.38 62.51 -20.54
N ASN A 269 -42.34 63.33 -20.68
CA ASN A 269 -41.42 63.24 -21.81
C ASN A 269 -40.70 61.90 -21.84
N LEU A 270 -40.24 61.40 -20.67
CA LEU A 270 -39.66 60.07 -20.54
C LEU A 270 -40.62 58.99 -21.03
N TYR A 271 -41.88 59.01 -20.58
CA TYR A 271 -42.93 58.11 -21.10
C TYR A 271 -43.14 58.26 -22.62
N LEU A 272 -43.10 59.48 -23.15
CA LEU A 272 -43.31 59.73 -24.59
C LEU A 272 -42.14 59.27 -25.47
N GLN A 273 -40.94 59.13 -24.89
CA GLN A 273 -39.72 58.64 -25.53
C GLN A 273 -39.56 57.12 -25.41
N SER A 274 -40.27 56.50 -24.47
CA SER A 274 -40.25 55.05 -24.27
C SER A 274 -40.98 54.30 -25.39
N ASP A 275 -40.40 53.18 -25.82
CA ASP A 275 -41.01 52.27 -26.80
C ASP A 275 -42.34 51.69 -26.29
N TYR A 276 -42.49 51.57 -24.96
CA TYR A 276 -43.73 51.16 -24.27
C TYR A 276 -44.98 51.94 -24.71
N LYS A 277 -44.82 53.23 -25.01
CA LYS A 277 -45.94 54.10 -25.39
C LYS A 277 -46.67 53.61 -26.64
N ASP A 278 -45.94 53.04 -27.59
CA ASP A 278 -46.50 52.59 -28.86
C ASP A 278 -46.91 51.11 -28.82
N THR A 279 -46.23 50.29 -28.01
CA THR A 279 -46.46 48.83 -27.94
C THR A 279 -47.43 48.41 -26.84
N ALA A 280 -47.55 49.21 -25.77
CA ALA A 280 -48.20 48.86 -24.51
C ALA A 280 -47.68 47.55 -23.87
N ASN A 281 -46.51 47.06 -24.29
CA ASN A 281 -45.90 45.85 -23.77
C ASN A 281 -44.86 46.19 -22.71
N ILE A 282 -45.07 45.71 -21.48
CA ILE A 282 -44.25 46.06 -20.32
C ILE A 282 -42.77 45.70 -20.50
N SER A 283 -42.45 44.70 -21.33
CA SER A 283 -41.07 44.29 -21.67
C SER A 283 -40.27 45.37 -22.41
N ASP A 284 -40.94 46.35 -23.03
CA ASP A 284 -40.29 47.44 -23.78
C ASP A 284 -39.86 48.60 -22.86
N ILE A 285 -40.18 48.51 -21.56
CA ILE A 285 -39.62 49.40 -20.54
C ILE A 285 -38.24 48.88 -20.16
N THR A 286 -37.25 49.76 -20.13
CA THR A 286 -35.87 49.42 -19.81
C THR A 286 -35.50 49.81 -18.38
N GLY A 287 -34.55 49.09 -17.78
CA GLY A 287 -34.00 49.40 -16.46
C GLY A 287 -33.55 50.87 -16.30
N PRO A 288 -32.84 51.48 -17.28
CA PRO A 288 -32.51 52.90 -17.28
C PRO A 288 -33.72 53.83 -17.27
N GLU A 289 -34.81 53.52 -17.99
CA GLU A 289 -36.02 54.35 -17.98
C GLU A 289 -36.71 54.33 -16.62
N ILE A 290 -36.79 53.16 -15.97
CA ILE A 290 -37.31 53.06 -14.60
C ILE A 290 -36.46 53.94 -13.66
N LYS A 291 -35.13 53.77 -13.71
CA LYS A 291 -34.20 54.55 -12.88
C LYS A 291 -34.31 56.06 -13.12
N GLU A 292 -34.40 56.49 -14.38
CA GLU A 292 -34.56 57.90 -14.74
C GLU A 292 -35.90 58.45 -14.24
N GLY A 293 -36.99 57.68 -14.35
CA GLY A 293 -38.30 58.06 -13.82
C GLY A 293 -38.28 58.30 -12.31
N PHE A 294 -37.66 57.40 -11.54
CA PHE A 294 -37.49 57.57 -10.09
C PHE A 294 -36.54 58.73 -9.74
N THR A 295 -35.53 59.01 -10.59
CA THR A 295 -34.63 60.17 -10.42
C THR A 295 -35.37 61.51 -10.64
N ILE A 296 -36.27 61.57 -11.63
CA ILE A 296 -37.12 62.75 -11.86
C ILE A 296 -38.09 62.94 -10.69
N LEU A 297 -38.66 61.85 -10.17
CA LEU A 297 -39.56 61.88 -9.02
C LEU A 297 -38.86 62.30 -7.72
N SER A 298 -37.62 61.87 -7.48
CA SER A 298 -36.86 62.28 -6.30
C SER A 298 -36.48 63.77 -6.35
N GLY A 299 -36.23 64.34 -7.53
CA GLY A 299 -35.91 65.76 -7.69
C GLY A 299 -37.07 66.75 -7.47
N SER A 300 -38.32 66.26 -7.47
CA SER A 300 -39.50 67.05 -7.14
C SER A 300 -39.46 67.49 -5.67
N ASP A 301 -39.86 68.73 -5.34
CA ASP A 301 -40.00 69.14 -3.93
C ASP A 301 -41.38 68.73 -3.36
N LEU A 302 -42.33 68.36 -4.22
CA LEU A 302 -43.69 67.96 -3.84
C LEU A 302 -43.81 66.45 -3.60
N PHE A 303 -43.27 65.62 -4.48
CA PHE A 303 -43.47 64.17 -4.44
C PHE A 303 -42.84 63.52 -3.20
N PRO A 304 -41.54 63.73 -2.87
CA PRO A 304 -40.95 63.26 -1.61
C PRO A 304 -41.62 63.85 -0.37
N ALA A 305 -42.05 65.11 -0.43
CA ALA A 305 -42.73 65.76 0.69
C ALA A 305 -44.11 65.15 0.99
N ALA A 306 -44.82 64.70 -0.04
CA ALA A 306 -46.18 64.15 0.04
C ALA A 306 -46.22 62.62 0.14
N LEU A 307 -45.15 61.91 -0.23
CA LEU A 307 -45.10 60.45 -0.23
C LEU A 307 -45.32 59.79 1.15
N PRO A 308 -44.69 60.22 2.26
CA PRO A 308 -44.98 59.65 3.58
C PRO A 308 -46.45 59.81 3.97
N LEU A 309 -47.06 60.96 3.66
CA LEU A 309 -48.51 61.17 3.85
C LEU A 309 -49.33 60.21 2.96
N GLY A 310 -48.92 59.98 1.72
CA GLY A 310 -49.54 59.02 0.82
C GLY A 310 -49.51 57.59 1.37
N ILE A 311 -48.38 57.18 1.95
CA ILE A 311 -48.20 55.85 2.56
C ILE A 311 -49.01 55.73 3.85
N GLU A 312 -49.03 56.76 4.70
CA GLU A 312 -49.84 56.80 5.92
C GLU A 312 -51.33 56.64 5.60
N LEU A 313 -51.83 57.42 4.62
CA LEU A 313 -53.22 57.36 4.17
C LEU A 313 -53.57 56.00 3.54
N ALA A 314 -52.65 55.40 2.80
CA ALA A 314 -52.83 54.07 2.23
C ALA A 314 -52.84 52.98 3.32
N ALA A 315 -51.92 53.03 4.29
CA ALA A 315 -51.82 52.08 5.40
C ALA A 315 -53.09 52.07 6.26
N GLY A 316 -53.70 53.23 6.51
CA GLY A 316 -54.96 53.33 7.26
C GLY A 316 -56.18 52.66 6.61
N GLU A 317 -56.14 52.35 5.31
CA GLU A 317 -57.19 51.63 4.59
C GLU A 317 -56.92 50.12 4.47
N PHE A 318 -55.70 49.65 4.74
CA PHE A 318 -55.33 48.24 4.75
C PHE A 318 -55.70 47.57 6.09
N LYS A 319 -56.49 46.48 6.05
CA LYS A 319 -56.98 45.75 7.24
C LYS A 319 -55.97 44.71 7.81
N GLY A 320 -54.67 44.94 7.68
CA GLY A 320 -53.63 44.06 8.21
C GLY A 320 -52.95 44.67 9.44
N ASP A 321 -52.35 43.85 10.31
CA ASP A 321 -51.52 44.28 11.46
C ASP A 321 -50.17 44.89 11.04
N PHE A 322 -50.13 45.58 9.90
CA PHE A 322 -48.95 46.25 9.39
C PHE A 322 -48.87 47.66 9.96
N ASN A 323 -48.16 47.82 11.07
CA ASN A 323 -48.04 49.09 11.78
C ASN A 323 -46.63 49.66 11.64
N ILE A 324 -46.35 50.41 10.56
CA ILE A 324 -45.11 51.20 10.49
C ILE A 324 -45.28 52.39 11.45
N PRO A 325 -44.39 52.58 12.44
CA PRO A 325 -44.47 53.72 13.33
C PRO A 325 -44.38 55.05 12.54
N GLU A 326 -45.42 55.88 12.64
CA GLU A 326 -45.54 57.18 11.96
C GLU A 326 -44.28 58.04 12.14
N GLU A 327 -43.75 58.10 13.37
CA GLU A 327 -42.53 58.86 13.69
C GLU A 327 -41.30 58.38 12.90
N LYS A 328 -41.19 57.08 12.60
CA LYS A 328 -40.06 56.52 11.82
C LYS A 328 -40.26 56.80 10.32
N LEU A 329 -41.50 56.73 9.81
CA LEU A 329 -41.84 56.96 8.40
C LEU A 329 -41.52 58.39 7.93
N TYR A 330 -41.82 59.39 8.75
CA TYR A 330 -41.54 60.80 8.42
C TYR A 330 -40.07 61.21 8.59
N LYS A 331 -39.23 60.34 9.18
CA LYS A 331 -37.77 60.54 9.31
C LYS A 331 -36.97 59.91 8.16
N VAL A 332 -37.61 59.11 7.32
CA VAL A 332 -36.98 58.54 6.11
C VAL A 332 -36.57 59.69 5.19
N ASP A 333 -35.35 59.61 4.65
CA ASP A 333 -34.90 60.52 3.62
C ASP A 333 -35.53 60.12 2.28
N TRP A 334 -36.76 60.59 2.06
CA TRP A 334 -37.57 60.20 0.90
C TRP A 334 -36.93 60.57 -0.44
N GLU A 335 -36.10 61.61 -0.50
CA GLU A 335 -35.37 61.94 -1.72
C GLU A 335 -34.42 60.80 -2.12
N THR A 336 -33.58 60.35 -1.17
CA THR A 336 -32.66 59.23 -1.36
C THR A 336 -33.39 57.88 -1.48
N GLU A 337 -34.46 57.66 -0.71
CA GLU A 337 -35.20 56.39 -0.68
C GLU A 337 -35.98 56.16 -1.98
N ILE A 338 -36.55 57.20 -2.60
CA ILE A 338 -37.21 57.09 -3.91
C ILE A 338 -36.20 56.66 -4.99
N GLU A 339 -34.97 57.21 -4.94
CA GLU A 339 -33.90 56.77 -5.85
C GLU A 339 -33.51 55.31 -5.59
N GLN A 340 -33.48 54.88 -4.32
CA GLN A 340 -33.19 53.50 -3.94
C GLN A 340 -34.29 52.53 -4.40
N PHE A 341 -35.57 52.92 -4.32
CA PHE A 341 -36.66 52.14 -4.91
C PHE A 341 -36.54 52.04 -6.42
N GLY A 342 -36.06 53.10 -7.09
CA GLY A 342 -35.72 53.03 -8.51
C GLY A 342 -34.70 51.95 -8.81
N LYS A 343 -33.61 51.86 -8.01
CA LYS A 343 -32.59 50.81 -8.15
C LYS A 343 -33.16 49.41 -7.91
N VAL A 344 -33.93 49.22 -6.84
CA VAL A 344 -34.61 47.95 -6.54
C VAL A 344 -35.56 47.54 -7.67
N ALA A 345 -36.39 48.47 -8.16
CA ALA A 345 -37.34 48.22 -9.23
C ALA A 345 -36.63 47.89 -10.55
N THR A 346 -35.52 48.56 -10.86
CA THR A 346 -34.68 48.24 -12.03
C THR A 346 -34.15 46.80 -11.95
N VAL A 347 -33.50 46.42 -10.84
CA VAL A 347 -32.93 45.06 -10.69
C VAL A 347 -34.03 44.01 -10.68
N THR A 348 -35.16 44.27 -10.01
CA THR A 348 -36.32 43.37 -10.00
C THR A 348 -36.87 43.17 -11.40
N PHE A 349 -37.01 44.25 -12.17
CA PHE A 349 -37.53 44.19 -13.53
C PHE A 349 -36.57 43.46 -14.47
N GLU A 350 -35.26 43.72 -14.35
CA GLU A 350 -34.23 43.00 -15.10
C GLU A 350 -34.22 41.50 -14.76
N LEU A 351 -34.35 41.13 -13.48
CA LEU A 351 -34.46 39.73 -13.03
C LEU A 351 -35.68 39.03 -13.64
N LEU A 352 -36.85 39.69 -13.64
CA LEU A 352 -38.09 39.13 -14.21
C LEU A 352 -38.00 38.97 -15.74
N ASN A 353 -37.36 39.92 -16.42
CA ASN A 353 -37.17 39.88 -17.87
C ASN A 353 -36.16 38.78 -18.27
N THR A 354 -35.02 38.68 -17.57
CA THR A 354 -34.04 37.61 -17.77
C THR A 354 -34.65 36.23 -17.54
N ALA A 355 -35.50 36.08 -16.52
CA ALA A 355 -36.22 34.82 -16.24
C ALA A 355 -37.30 34.48 -17.29
N GLY A 356 -37.60 35.36 -18.26
CA GLY A 356 -38.59 35.12 -19.32
C GLY A 356 -40.04 35.14 -18.84
N LEU A 357 -40.32 35.77 -17.69
CA LEU A 357 -41.67 35.87 -17.11
C LEU A 357 -42.59 36.86 -17.84
N ASP A 358 -42.05 37.57 -18.82
CA ASP A 358 -42.77 38.47 -19.72
C ASP A 358 -43.43 37.75 -20.91
N GLN A 359 -43.15 36.45 -21.10
CA GLN A 359 -43.73 35.64 -22.18
C GLN A 359 -45.11 35.06 -21.83
N GLU A 360 -46.02 35.04 -22.81
CA GLU A 360 -47.39 34.56 -22.66
C GLU A 360 -47.42 33.06 -22.29
N GLY A 361 -47.71 32.74 -21.01
CA GLY A 361 -47.75 31.37 -20.48
C GLY A 361 -46.61 30.99 -19.52
N ALA A 362 -45.66 31.90 -19.25
CA ALA A 362 -44.61 31.69 -18.26
C ALA A 362 -45.16 31.75 -16.82
N SER A 363 -44.65 30.86 -15.94
CA SER A 363 -44.99 30.81 -14.51
C SER A 363 -43.73 30.98 -13.67
N LEU A 364 -43.87 31.64 -12.52
CA LEU A 364 -42.82 31.72 -11.48
C LEU A 364 -42.34 30.34 -11.01
N GLU A 365 -43.16 29.32 -11.24
CA GLU A 365 -42.91 27.93 -10.85
C GLU A 365 -41.90 27.21 -11.76
N THR A 366 -41.79 27.63 -13.03
CA THR A 366 -41.06 26.88 -14.07
C THR A 366 -39.82 27.59 -14.61
N VAL A 367 -39.53 28.78 -14.13
CA VAL A 367 -38.39 29.60 -14.58
C VAL A 367 -37.23 29.53 -13.60
N THR A 368 -36.02 29.67 -14.12
CA THR A 368 -34.77 29.74 -13.35
C THR A 368 -34.33 31.19 -13.22
N PHE A 369 -33.75 31.53 -12.07
CA PHE A 369 -33.24 32.88 -11.80
C PHE A 369 -31.71 32.88 -11.86
N GLU A 370 -31.11 33.97 -12.35
CA GLU A 370 -29.66 34.14 -12.31
C GLU A 370 -29.21 34.55 -10.90
N GLY A 371 -28.27 33.82 -10.29
CA GLY A 371 -27.85 34.07 -8.91
C GLY A 371 -27.22 35.43 -8.69
N ASP A 372 -26.49 35.98 -9.66
CA ASP A 372 -25.90 37.33 -9.57
C ASP A 372 -26.98 38.42 -9.47
N GLN A 373 -28.06 38.30 -10.25
CA GLN A 373 -29.18 39.23 -10.20
C GLN A 373 -29.98 39.09 -8.88
N VAL A 374 -30.12 37.86 -8.36
CA VAL A 374 -30.72 37.63 -7.03
C VAL A 374 -29.87 38.30 -5.94
N ARG A 375 -28.54 38.11 -5.95
CA ARG A 375 -27.63 38.77 -5.01
C ARG A 375 -27.71 40.29 -5.11
N GLU A 376 -27.74 40.83 -6.33
CA GLU A 376 -27.87 42.28 -6.55
C GLU A 376 -29.20 42.82 -6.02
N LEU A 377 -30.31 42.09 -6.24
CA LEU A 377 -31.61 42.46 -5.72
C LEU A 377 -31.57 42.58 -4.20
N PHE A 378 -31.13 41.54 -3.49
CA PHE A 378 -31.02 41.57 -2.03
C PHE A 378 -30.04 42.63 -1.52
N ASN A 379 -28.96 42.91 -2.27
CA ASN A 379 -28.05 44.02 -1.96
C ASN A 379 -28.73 45.39 -2.06
N GLU A 380 -29.54 45.63 -3.10
CA GLU A 380 -30.30 46.87 -3.23
C GLU A 380 -31.46 46.96 -2.23
N LEU A 381 -32.13 45.84 -1.92
CA LEU A 381 -33.16 45.76 -0.86
C LEU A 381 -32.54 46.10 0.51
N SER A 382 -31.34 45.62 0.81
CA SER A 382 -30.65 45.89 2.09
C SER A 382 -30.29 47.36 2.32
N LYS A 383 -30.18 48.15 1.24
CA LYS A 383 -29.88 49.59 1.30
C LYS A 383 -31.13 50.45 1.52
N SER A 384 -32.33 49.89 1.31
CA SER A 384 -33.59 50.60 1.55
C SER A 384 -33.86 50.73 3.05
N GLN A 385 -34.11 51.96 3.48
CA GLN A 385 -34.49 52.24 4.87
C GLN A 385 -35.87 51.66 5.19
N VAL A 386 -36.79 51.67 4.23
CA VAL A 386 -38.14 51.13 4.42
C VAL A 386 -38.12 49.61 4.58
N ILE A 387 -37.34 48.89 3.75
CA ILE A 387 -37.24 47.43 3.80
C ILE A 387 -36.59 46.96 5.11
N THR A 388 -35.49 47.60 5.52
CA THR A 388 -34.81 47.24 6.79
C THR A 388 -35.68 47.54 8.02
N LEU A 389 -36.45 48.63 8.00
CA LEU A 389 -37.43 48.95 9.06
C LEU A 389 -38.59 47.95 9.10
N THR A 390 -39.08 47.50 7.95
CA THR A 390 -40.20 46.55 7.88
C THR A 390 -39.78 45.13 8.21
N ALA A 391 -38.60 44.68 7.79
CA ALA A 391 -38.08 43.34 8.14
C ALA A 391 -38.04 43.11 9.65
N TYR A 392 -37.58 44.11 10.42
CA TYR A 392 -37.54 44.05 11.89
C TYR A 392 -38.93 43.92 12.53
N GLU A 393 -39.92 44.65 12.03
CA GLU A 393 -41.25 44.73 12.66
C GLU A 393 -42.21 43.62 12.17
N VAL A 394 -41.89 42.93 11.07
CA VAL A 394 -42.78 41.95 10.41
C VAL A 394 -42.42 40.50 10.72
N ILE A 395 -41.15 40.17 10.96
CA ILE A 395 -40.73 38.76 11.10
C ILE A 395 -41.20 38.15 12.44
N ASP A 396 -41.08 38.86 13.56
CA ASP A 396 -41.50 38.33 14.87
C ASP A 396 -43.00 37.98 14.90
N PRO A 397 -43.94 38.84 14.45
CA PRO A 397 -45.36 38.49 14.40
C PRO A 397 -45.71 37.39 13.39
N LEU A 398 -44.95 37.24 12.30
CA LEU A 398 -45.14 36.15 11.33
C LEU A 398 -44.76 34.80 11.93
N LEU A 399 -43.69 34.75 12.71
CA LEU A 399 -43.28 33.56 13.44
C LEU A 399 -44.31 33.20 14.51
N GLU A 400 -44.86 34.17 15.25
CA GLU A 400 -45.92 33.93 16.25
C GLU A 400 -47.24 33.38 15.65
N ASN A 401 -47.57 33.76 14.42
CA ASN A 401 -48.83 33.37 13.75
C ASN A 401 -48.74 32.09 12.90
N THR A 402 -47.58 31.44 12.80
CA THR A 402 -47.43 30.15 12.12
C THR A 402 -47.70 28.99 13.09
N ASN A 403 -48.60 28.08 12.73
CA ASN A 403 -48.87 26.86 13.51
C ASN A 403 -47.79 25.80 13.22
N GLY A 404 -47.09 25.30 14.25
CA GLY A 404 -46.23 24.10 14.17
C GLY A 404 -44.74 24.33 14.45
N ASN A 405 -43.95 23.25 14.30
CA ASN A 405 -42.50 23.11 14.56
C ASN A 405 -41.58 24.18 13.92
N LEU A 406 -42.11 25.12 13.13
CA LEU A 406 -41.36 26.23 12.57
C LEU A 406 -40.90 27.23 13.64
N GLN A 407 -41.69 27.45 14.70
CA GLN A 407 -41.30 28.30 15.84
C GLN A 407 -40.14 27.72 16.67
N THR A 408 -39.97 26.39 16.66
CA THR A 408 -38.87 25.72 17.35
C THR A 408 -37.60 25.66 16.50
N ILE A 409 -37.72 25.81 15.18
CA ILE A 409 -36.59 25.76 14.24
C ILE A 409 -36.05 27.16 13.95
N ILE A 410 -36.91 28.12 13.61
CA ILE A 410 -36.51 29.47 13.21
C ILE A 410 -36.65 30.43 14.39
N THR A 411 -35.52 30.93 14.90
CA THR A 411 -35.49 32.00 15.90
C THR A 411 -34.67 33.19 15.38
N VAL A 412 -35.13 34.41 15.69
CA VAL A 412 -34.43 35.64 15.33
C VAL A 412 -33.43 35.99 16.44
N PRO A 413 -32.12 36.05 16.17
CA PRO A 413 -31.14 36.40 17.19
C PRO A 413 -31.25 37.86 17.65
N GLU A 414 -31.04 38.14 18.93
CA GLU A 414 -31.04 39.52 19.45
C GLU A 414 -29.92 40.37 18.82
N GLY A 415 -30.21 41.65 18.52
CA GLY A 415 -29.21 42.59 17.99
C GLY A 415 -28.81 42.39 16.53
N LEU A 416 -29.66 41.74 15.74
CA LEU A 416 -29.44 41.45 14.33
C LEU A 416 -29.26 42.73 13.49
N ASP A 417 -28.20 42.77 12.68
CA ASP A 417 -28.02 43.80 11.65
C ASP A 417 -28.79 43.38 10.40
N TRP A 418 -30.05 43.84 10.30
CA TRP A 418 -30.95 43.50 9.19
C TRP A 418 -30.39 43.79 7.81
N LYS A 419 -29.53 44.81 7.69
CA LYS A 419 -28.88 45.09 6.41
C LYS A 419 -27.98 43.93 6.01
N LYS A 420 -27.09 43.49 6.92
CA LYS A 420 -26.21 42.36 6.68
C LYS A 420 -26.97 41.05 6.54
N GLU A 421 -28.02 40.84 7.33
CA GLU A 421 -28.82 39.61 7.25
C GLU A 421 -29.55 39.49 5.91
N ILE A 422 -30.17 40.57 5.41
CA ILE A 422 -30.81 40.55 4.09
C ILE A 422 -29.78 40.28 2.98
N GLN A 423 -28.57 40.84 3.08
CA GLN A 423 -27.48 40.53 2.15
C GLN A 423 -27.08 39.04 2.23
N ALA A 424 -26.94 38.49 3.43
CA ALA A 424 -26.59 37.10 3.65
C ALA A 424 -27.66 36.13 3.12
N ILE A 425 -28.95 36.42 3.35
CA ILE A 425 -30.06 35.66 2.75
C ILE A 425 -29.98 35.73 1.22
N GLY A 426 -29.61 36.89 0.67
CA GLY A 426 -29.36 37.05 -0.77
C GLY A 426 -28.19 36.21 -1.30
N LEU A 427 -27.11 36.04 -0.51
CA LEU A 427 -25.98 35.17 -0.87
C LEU A 427 -26.42 33.71 -0.93
N VAL A 428 -27.19 33.25 0.07
CA VAL A 428 -27.73 31.88 0.10
C VAL A 428 -28.73 31.66 -1.04
N ALA A 429 -29.70 32.56 -1.22
CA ALA A 429 -30.68 32.46 -2.30
C ALA A 429 -30.02 32.53 -3.69
N GLY A 430 -28.97 33.34 -3.85
CA GLY A 430 -28.18 33.41 -5.08
C GLY A 430 -27.40 32.12 -5.34
N ALA A 431 -26.79 31.51 -4.31
CA ALA A 431 -26.09 30.23 -4.44
C ALA A 431 -27.05 29.10 -4.84
N VAL A 432 -28.27 29.11 -4.30
CA VAL A 432 -29.34 28.20 -4.72
C VAL A 432 -29.75 28.46 -6.18
N ALA A 433 -29.91 29.73 -6.58
CA ALA A 433 -30.28 30.09 -7.94
C ALA A 433 -29.23 29.67 -8.98
N ASP A 434 -27.93 29.71 -8.64
CA ASP A 434 -26.83 29.27 -9.52
C ASP A 434 -26.91 27.77 -9.90
N THR A 435 -27.68 26.96 -9.15
CA THR A 435 -27.93 25.55 -9.49
C THR A 435 -28.93 25.36 -10.62
N ASN A 436 -29.54 26.44 -11.14
CA ASN A 436 -30.63 26.41 -12.12
C ASN A 436 -31.87 25.64 -11.64
N MET A 437 -32.07 25.51 -10.33
CA MET A 437 -33.27 24.91 -9.77
C MET A 437 -34.50 25.80 -9.99
N THR A 438 -35.62 25.18 -10.37
CA THR A 438 -36.92 25.84 -10.47
C THR A 438 -37.68 25.85 -9.14
N LEU A 439 -38.63 26.76 -8.97
CA LEU A 439 -39.44 26.82 -7.75
C LEU A 439 -40.33 25.59 -7.56
N ASP A 440 -40.76 24.93 -8.65
CA ASP A 440 -41.50 23.66 -8.58
C ASP A 440 -40.63 22.51 -8.06
N GLU A 441 -39.38 22.43 -8.51
CA GLU A 441 -38.43 21.43 -8.01
C GLU A 441 -38.15 21.62 -6.51
N LEU A 442 -37.98 22.87 -6.05
CA LEU A 442 -37.83 23.18 -4.63
C LEU A 442 -39.09 22.83 -3.81
N LYS A 443 -40.28 23.11 -4.33
CA LYS A 443 -41.56 22.78 -3.68
C LYS A 443 -41.85 21.28 -3.68
N SER A 444 -41.33 20.53 -4.65
CA SER A 444 -41.57 19.09 -4.77
C SER A 444 -41.07 18.31 -3.56
N GLY A 445 -40.03 18.83 -2.88
CA GLY A 445 -39.46 18.22 -1.68
C GLY A 445 -38.77 16.88 -1.94
N ASP A 446 -38.40 16.57 -3.20
CA ASP A 446 -37.67 15.34 -3.53
C ASP A 446 -36.30 15.34 -2.84
N PRO A 447 -36.07 14.48 -1.83
CA PRO A 447 -34.83 14.48 -1.07
C PRO A 447 -33.62 14.18 -1.93
N ALA A 448 -33.74 13.33 -2.97
CA ALA A 448 -32.63 12.95 -3.83
C ALA A 448 -32.20 14.13 -4.72
N PHE A 449 -33.19 14.87 -5.24
CA PHE A 449 -32.93 16.09 -6.00
C PHE A 449 -32.28 17.16 -5.10
N ILE A 450 -32.86 17.41 -3.92
CA ILE A 450 -32.32 18.39 -2.95
C ILE A 450 -30.87 18.04 -2.55
N VAL A 451 -30.58 16.76 -2.28
CA VAL A 451 -29.24 16.27 -1.95
C VAL A 451 -28.27 16.48 -3.12
N SER A 452 -28.70 16.19 -4.36
CA SER A 452 -27.87 16.45 -5.55
C SER A 452 -27.60 17.95 -5.76
N THR A 453 -28.58 18.81 -5.50
CA THR A 453 -28.42 20.27 -5.56
C THR A 453 -27.46 20.78 -4.48
N LEU A 454 -27.51 20.20 -3.27
CA LEU A 454 -26.58 20.53 -2.19
C LEU A 454 -25.12 20.14 -2.50
N SER A 455 -24.89 19.15 -3.37
CA SER A 455 -23.53 18.81 -3.81
C SER A 455 -22.89 19.92 -4.67
N ASP A 456 -23.69 20.70 -5.39
CA ASP A 456 -23.24 21.77 -6.30
C ASP A 456 -23.16 23.14 -5.61
N ILE A 457 -23.64 23.26 -4.37
CA ILE A 457 -23.63 24.48 -3.57
C ILE A 457 -22.56 24.37 -2.49
N ASP A 458 -21.76 25.42 -2.29
CA ASP A 458 -20.95 25.56 -1.08
C ASP A 458 -21.88 25.77 0.13
N ALA A 459 -22.13 24.70 0.88
CA ALA A 459 -23.00 24.73 2.05
C ALA A 459 -22.53 25.72 3.13
N THR A 460 -21.25 26.11 3.13
CA THR A 460 -20.72 27.10 4.08
C THR A 460 -21.25 28.51 3.84
N VAL A 461 -21.84 28.80 2.67
CA VAL A 461 -22.50 30.09 2.40
C VAL A 461 -23.68 30.34 3.36
N ILE A 462 -24.28 29.28 3.92
CA ILE A 462 -25.35 29.37 4.92
C ILE A 462 -24.86 30.06 6.21
N LEU A 463 -23.56 29.95 6.51
CA LEU A 463 -22.95 30.54 7.70
C LEU A 463 -22.96 32.07 7.66
N GLU A 464 -23.13 32.67 6.49
CA GLU A 464 -23.26 34.13 6.34
C GLU A 464 -24.57 34.64 6.99
N SER A 465 -25.63 33.82 7.00
CA SER A 465 -26.92 34.15 7.63
C SER A 465 -26.95 33.68 9.08
N LYS A 466 -27.17 34.60 10.01
CA LYS A 466 -27.29 34.25 11.43
C LYS A 466 -28.58 33.52 11.71
N ILE A 467 -29.68 33.85 11.03
CA ILE A 467 -30.96 33.18 11.18
C ILE A 467 -30.85 31.72 10.74
N MET A 468 -30.29 31.47 9.54
CA MET A 468 -30.16 30.10 9.02
C MET A 468 -29.15 29.28 9.83
N SER A 469 -28.02 29.88 10.24
CA SER A 469 -27.04 29.23 11.10
C SER A 469 -27.62 28.81 12.44
N HIS A 470 -28.40 29.68 13.10
CA HIS A 470 -29.03 29.34 14.37
C HIS A 470 -30.08 28.24 14.19
N SER A 471 -30.84 28.28 13.11
CA SER A 471 -31.84 27.25 12.79
C SER A 471 -31.21 25.87 12.61
N LEU A 472 -30.09 25.79 11.88
CA LEU A 472 -29.36 24.53 11.68
C LEU A 472 -28.72 24.01 12.97
N VAL A 473 -28.18 24.90 13.82
CA VAL A 473 -27.68 24.49 15.14
C VAL A 473 -28.78 23.85 15.97
N THR A 474 -29.98 24.45 16.01
CA THR A 474 -31.13 23.88 16.74
C THR A 474 -31.57 22.51 16.20
N ILE A 475 -31.40 22.28 14.89
CA ILE A 475 -31.68 20.97 14.26
C ILE A 475 -30.61 19.96 14.67
N PHE A 476 -29.32 20.26 14.44
CA PHE A 476 -28.22 19.32 14.67
C PHE A 476 -27.91 19.11 16.16
N SER A 477 -28.29 20.03 17.05
CA SER A 477 -28.19 19.83 18.50
C SER A 477 -29.26 18.89 19.05
N GLY A 478 -30.27 18.53 18.25
CA GLY A 478 -31.43 17.76 18.67
C GLY A 478 -32.54 18.58 19.36
N ASP A 479 -32.34 19.87 19.59
CA ASP A 479 -33.31 20.74 20.27
C ASP A 479 -34.61 20.93 19.46
N ALA A 480 -34.54 20.78 18.13
CA ALA A 480 -35.70 20.85 17.24
C ALA A 480 -36.63 19.63 17.32
N ASN A 481 -36.19 18.52 17.95
CA ASN A 481 -36.93 17.26 18.09
C ASN A 481 -37.47 16.72 16.73
N ILE A 482 -36.58 16.58 15.75
CA ILE A 482 -36.87 16.06 14.41
C ILE A 482 -36.36 14.62 14.32
N GLU A 483 -37.27 13.65 14.15
CA GLU A 483 -36.95 12.21 14.15
C GLU A 483 -35.83 11.82 13.16
N ALA A 484 -35.71 12.51 12.02
CA ALA A 484 -34.70 12.24 11.00
C ALA A 484 -33.23 12.47 11.43
N PHE A 485 -33.01 13.13 12.58
CA PHE A 485 -31.66 13.41 13.11
C PHE A 485 -31.39 12.73 14.45
N ASP A 486 -32.27 11.83 14.91
CA ASP A 486 -32.13 11.14 16.21
C ASP A 486 -30.90 10.22 16.29
N ALA A 487 -30.35 9.81 15.14
CA ALA A 487 -29.13 9.01 15.05
C ALA A 487 -27.84 9.80 15.34
N LEU A 488 -27.88 11.14 15.27
CA LEU A 488 -26.71 11.98 15.53
C LEU A 488 -26.38 11.95 17.03
N VAL A 489 -25.14 11.58 17.35
CA VAL A 489 -24.61 11.62 18.71
C VAL A 489 -23.89 12.94 18.92
N VAL A 490 -24.39 13.76 19.84
CA VAL A 490 -23.85 15.09 20.15
C VAL A 490 -23.00 15.03 21.44
N PRO A 491 -21.66 15.11 21.36
CA PRO A 491 -20.78 15.12 22.54
C PRO A 491 -21.01 16.31 23.49
N GLU A 492 -20.59 16.18 24.76
CA GLU A 492 -20.72 17.25 25.75
C GLU A 492 -19.71 18.39 25.46
N ASN A 493 -20.16 19.66 25.44
CA ASN A 493 -19.36 20.88 25.16
C ASN A 493 -18.92 21.10 23.70
N ILE A 494 -19.89 21.29 22.81
CA ILE A 494 -19.64 21.68 21.41
C ILE A 494 -19.62 23.20 21.24
N ASN A 495 -18.60 23.71 20.53
CA ASN A 495 -18.63 25.07 20.01
C ASN A 495 -19.25 25.08 18.62
N TRP A 496 -20.54 25.40 18.55
CA TRP A 496 -21.32 25.33 17.31
C TRP A 496 -20.91 26.36 16.26
N TYR A 497 -20.53 27.56 16.70
CA TYR A 497 -20.31 28.71 15.81
C TYR A 497 -18.83 29.01 15.61
N ASP A 498 -18.52 29.57 14.44
CA ASP A 498 -17.18 30.06 14.11
C ASP A 498 -16.73 31.16 15.08
N SER A 499 -15.45 31.12 15.47
CA SER A 499 -14.81 32.19 16.23
C SER A 499 -14.03 33.09 15.29
N LEU A 500 -14.40 34.38 15.26
CA LEU A 500 -13.80 35.40 14.41
C LEU A 500 -12.86 36.32 15.21
N ASP A 501 -11.79 36.79 14.61
CA ASP A 501 -10.95 37.85 15.18
C ASP A 501 -11.60 39.25 15.08
N SER A 502 -10.92 40.26 15.63
CA SER A 502 -11.37 41.66 15.56
C SER A 502 -11.43 42.25 14.14
N GLU A 503 -10.85 41.57 13.16
CA GLU A 503 -10.81 41.97 11.75
C GLU A 503 -11.85 41.20 10.91
N GLY A 504 -12.56 40.24 11.52
CA GLY A 504 -13.59 39.42 10.89
C GLY A 504 -13.05 38.16 10.21
N ASN A 505 -11.78 37.80 10.41
CA ASN A 505 -11.22 36.57 9.86
C ASN A 505 -11.49 35.38 10.79
N LEU A 506 -11.64 34.20 10.20
CA LEU A 506 -11.84 32.96 10.91
C LEU A 506 -10.60 32.56 11.71
N THR A 507 -10.73 32.40 13.03
CA THR A 507 -9.65 31.95 13.93
C THR A 507 -9.84 30.50 14.38
N GLN A 508 -11.09 30.07 14.52
CA GLN A 508 -11.44 28.70 14.83
C GLN A 508 -12.77 28.35 14.17
N GLU A 509 -12.79 27.25 13.44
CA GLU A 509 -14.00 26.69 12.84
C GLU A 509 -14.95 26.18 13.93
N GLY A 510 -16.22 26.56 13.82
CA GLY A 510 -17.31 25.99 14.60
C GLY A 510 -17.71 24.61 14.07
N GLU A 511 -18.42 23.87 14.92
CA GLU A 511 -18.91 22.54 14.57
C GLU A 511 -19.92 22.56 13.43
N LEU A 512 -20.77 23.60 13.35
CA LEU A 512 -21.72 23.73 12.24
C LEU A 512 -21.00 23.78 10.89
N ARG A 513 -19.89 24.53 10.78
CA ARG A 513 -19.08 24.59 9.53
C ARG A 513 -18.56 23.20 9.16
N ARG A 514 -18.04 22.46 10.14
CA ARG A 514 -17.47 21.12 9.92
C ARG A 514 -18.52 20.11 9.51
N ILE A 515 -19.71 20.17 10.09
CA ILE A 515 -20.87 19.36 9.67
C ILE A 515 -21.27 19.72 8.23
N LEU A 516 -21.38 21.00 7.89
CA LEU A 516 -21.73 21.42 6.53
C LEU A 516 -20.71 20.95 5.48
N LEU A 517 -19.42 21.05 5.79
CA LEU A 517 -18.36 20.50 4.94
C LEU A 517 -18.44 18.98 4.82
N ALA A 518 -18.67 18.27 5.93
CA ALA A 518 -18.85 16.81 5.93
C ALA A 518 -20.07 16.39 5.10
N VAL A 519 -21.20 17.09 5.23
CA VAL A 519 -22.41 16.84 4.43
C VAL A 519 -22.10 17.09 2.95
N ASN A 520 -21.45 18.20 2.59
CA ASN A 520 -21.08 18.50 1.21
C ASN A 520 -20.15 17.43 0.59
N GLU A 521 -19.31 16.76 1.39
CA GLU A 521 -18.50 15.62 0.92
C GLU A 521 -19.34 14.35 0.75
N LEU A 522 -20.23 14.05 1.70
CA LEU A 522 -21.11 12.88 1.62
C LEU A 522 -22.10 12.96 0.45
N THR A 523 -22.62 14.15 0.13
CA THR A 523 -23.52 14.37 -1.03
C THR A 523 -22.85 14.10 -2.37
N LYS A 524 -21.50 14.13 -2.46
CA LYS A 524 -20.77 13.80 -3.69
C LYS A 524 -20.76 12.31 -3.99
N ILE A 525 -20.97 11.48 -2.98
CA ILE A 525 -20.80 10.02 -3.05
C ILE A 525 -22.16 9.33 -3.09
N SER A 526 -23.14 9.81 -2.32
CA SER A 526 -24.48 9.26 -2.29
C SER A 526 -25.54 10.33 -2.60
N SER A 527 -26.47 9.99 -3.49
CA SER A 527 -27.67 10.80 -3.77
C SER A 527 -28.72 10.72 -2.65
N THR A 528 -28.54 9.85 -1.66
CA THR A 528 -29.37 9.73 -0.47
C THR A 528 -28.49 9.69 0.77
N LEU A 529 -28.54 10.73 1.61
CA LEU A 529 -27.94 10.73 2.94
C LEU A 529 -28.88 10.01 3.91
N ASP A 530 -28.53 8.78 4.26
CA ASP A 530 -29.19 8.01 5.32
C ASP A 530 -28.15 7.65 6.39
N PHE A 531 -28.23 8.32 7.55
CA PHE A 531 -27.32 8.08 8.68
C PHE A 531 -27.66 6.80 9.44
N ASP A 532 -28.86 6.23 9.26
CA ASP A 532 -29.27 4.95 9.86
C ASP A 532 -28.69 3.75 9.11
N SER A 533 -28.26 3.94 7.85
CA SER A 533 -27.77 2.87 6.96
C SER A 533 -26.36 3.13 6.38
N LEU A 534 -25.45 3.67 7.19
CA LEU A 534 -24.03 3.83 6.82
C LEU A 534 -23.38 2.45 6.58
N ASP A 535 -23.40 1.99 5.32
CA ASP A 535 -22.76 0.75 4.87
C ASP A 535 -21.24 0.95 4.68
N LEU A 536 -20.46 -0.11 4.90
CA LEU A 536 -19.02 -0.15 4.66
C LEU A 536 -18.66 0.20 3.20
N ASN A 537 -19.57 -0.07 2.27
CA ASN A 537 -19.44 0.34 0.86
C ASN A 537 -19.36 1.87 0.71
N LEU A 538 -20.10 2.64 1.52
CA LEU A 538 -20.03 4.11 1.49
C LEU A 538 -18.66 4.61 1.97
N ILE A 539 -18.05 3.93 2.94
CA ILE A 539 -16.72 4.27 3.45
C ILE A 539 -15.65 3.96 2.40
N ALA A 540 -15.82 2.88 1.63
CA ALA A 540 -14.91 2.51 0.55
C ALA A 540 -14.87 3.57 -0.58
N ASP A 541 -16.00 4.21 -0.86
CA ASP A 541 -16.09 5.24 -1.92
C ASP A 541 -15.57 6.63 -1.49
N LEU A 542 -15.20 6.81 -0.21
CA LEU A 542 -14.64 8.07 0.29
C LEU A 542 -13.17 8.27 -0.13
N THR A 543 -12.86 9.45 -0.64
CA THR A 543 -11.46 9.88 -0.85
C THR A 543 -10.75 10.17 0.48
N ASP A 544 -9.42 10.15 0.50
CA ASP A 544 -8.66 10.52 1.72
C ASP A 544 -8.99 11.92 2.22
N GLU A 545 -9.18 12.87 1.30
CA GLU A 545 -9.59 14.24 1.61
C GLU A 545 -11.00 14.25 2.24
N SER A 546 -11.94 13.49 1.68
CA SER A 546 -13.30 13.37 2.21
C SER A 546 -13.32 12.71 3.60
N ILE A 547 -12.49 11.68 3.85
CA ILE A 547 -12.34 11.06 5.17
C ILE A 547 -11.83 12.07 6.20
N ASP A 548 -10.79 12.83 5.85
CA ASP A 548 -10.18 13.82 6.74
C ASP A 548 -11.17 14.97 7.05
N ILE A 549 -11.96 15.42 6.05
CA ILE A 549 -13.02 16.42 6.24
C ILE A 549 -14.15 15.88 7.13
N LEU A 550 -14.63 14.67 6.88
CA LEU A 550 -15.70 14.02 7.64
C LEU A 550 -15.35 13.93 9.13
N PHE A 551 -14.12 13.50 9.44
CA PHE A 551 -13.66 13.32 10.83
C PHE A 551 -13.08 14.59 11.45
N ASN A 552 -13.18 15.76 10.81
CA ASN A 552 -12.95 17.04 11.50
C ASN A 552 -14.11 17.43 12.41
N SER A 553 -15.32 16.91 12.15
CA SER A 553 -16.51 17.10 12.98
C SER A 553 -16.50 16.15 14.18
N LYS A 554 -16.67 16.71 15.39
CA LYS A 554 -16.85 15.95 16.62
C LYS A 554 -18.17 15.18 16.64
N VAL A 555 -19.24 15.76 16.09
CA VAL A 555 -20.55 15.09 15.98
C VAL A 555 -20.44 13.86 15.08
N MET A 556 -19.73 13.98 13.95
CA MET A 556 -19.51 12.84 13.05
C MET A 556 -18.63 11.76 13.69
N ILE A 557 -17.55 12.14 14.39
CA ILE A 557 -16.71 11.20 15.16
C ILE A 557 -17.56 10.42 16.19
N ALA A 558 -18.35 11.12 17.00
CA ALA A 558 -19.16 10.52 18.05
C ALA A 558 -20.21 9.56 17.47
N THR A 559 -20.92 10.01 16.42
CA THR A 559 -21.94 9.23 15.72
C THR A 559 -21.34 7.95 15.13
N LEU A 560 -20.23 8.03 14.40
CA LEU A 560 -19.57 6.88 13.79
C LEU A 560 -18.93 5.95 14.83
N SER A 561 -18.39 6.50 15.92
CA SER A 561 -17.88 5.70 17.04
C SER A 561 -18.95 4.82 17.64
N SER A 562 -20.17 5.35 17.83
CA SER A 562 -21.32 4.56 18.30
C SER A 562 -21.68 3.47 17.30
N LEU A 563 -21.76 3.81 16.00
CA LEU A 563 -22.07 2.85 14.94
C LEU A 563 -21.06 1.70 14.86
N ILE A 564 -19.76 1.99 14.91
CA ILE A 564 -18.69 0.97 14.87
C ILE A 564 -18.73 0.08 16.13
N THR A 565 -19.03 0.66 17.29
CA THR A 565 -19.11 -0.09 18.56
C THR A 565 -20.34 -1.02 18.59
N ASP A 566 -21.43 -0.62 17.93
CA ASP A 566 -22.66 -1.41 17.82
C ASP A 566 -22.68 -2.34 16.59
N LEU A 567 -21.66 -2.27 15.71
CA LEU A 567 -21.58 -3.06 14.49
C LEU A 567 -21.50 -4.56 14.80
N ASN A 568 -22.47 -5.31 14.28
CA ASN A 568 -22.54 -6.76 14.44
C ASN A 568 -22.21 -7.47 13.11
N LEU A 569 -21.02 -8.06 13.01
CA LEU A 569 -20.56 -8.82 11.83
C LEU A 569 -20.86 -10.35 11.93
N GLY A 570 -21.87 -10.75 12.70
CA GLY A 570 -22.25 -12.16 12.83
C GLY A 570 -21.26 -12.97 13.67
N ASN A 571 -20.63 -13.99 13.08
CA ASN A 571 -19.65 -14.85 13.78
C ASN A 571 -18.27 -14.19 13.94
N ASN A 572 -17.99 -13.12 13.19
CA ASN A 572 -16.74 -12.39 13.28
C ASN A 572 -16.92 -11.22 14.26
N THR A 573 -16.08 -11.13 15.28
CA THR A 573 -16.12 -10.01 16.24
C THR A 573 -14.98 -9.04 15.94
N ILE A 574 -15.30 -7.78 15.66
CA ILE A 574 -14.30 -6.70 15.63
C ILE A 574 -13.79 -6.51 17.05
N LEU A 575 -12.47 -6.43 17.20
CA LEU A 575 -11.82 -6.18 18.48
C LEU A 575 -11.49 -4.69 18.62
N VAL A 576 -12.41 -3.92 19.21
CA VAL A 576 -12.17 -2.52 19.54
C VAL A 576 -11.44 -2.44 20.89
N VAL A 577 -10.17 -2.06 20.86
CA VAL A 577 -9.33 -1.99 22.06
C VAL A 577 -9.56 -0.70 22.86
N ASP A 578 -9.48 -0.76 24.17
CA ASP A 578 -9.83 0.37 25.05
C ASP A 578 -8.94 1.59 24.82
N SER A 579 -7.71 1.39 24.34
CA SER A 579 -6.75 2.48 24.06
C SER A 579 -7.14 3.38 22.90
N VAL A 580 -8.08 2.96 22.04
CA VAL A 580 -8.55 3.78 20.91
C VAL A 580 -9.63 4.76 21.31
N TYR A 581 -10.22 4.63 22.51
CA TYR A 581 -11.20 5.58 22.99
C TYR A 581 -10.52 6.84 23.55
N ASP A 582 -11.21 7.98 23.44
CA ASP A 582 -10.84 9.23 24.09
C ASP A 582 -11.44 9.33 25.51
N GLU A 583 -11.26 10.48 26.17
CA GLU A 583 -11.78 10.72 27.53
C GLU A 583 -13.32 10.76 27.59
N GLU A 584 -14.00 11.00 26.45
CA GLU A 584 -15.46 11.06 26.33
C GLU A 584 -16.07 9.69 25.96
N GLY A 585 -15.24 8.69 25.66
CA GLY A 585 -15.66 7.34 25.30
C GLY A 585 -15.93 7.13 23.81
N PHE A 586 -15.48 8.05 22.95
CA PHE A 586 -15.56 7.93 21.49
C PHE A 586 -14.22 7.48 20.91
N ILE A 587 -14.22 6.86 19.73
CA ILE A 587 -12.98 6.45 19.07
C ILE A 587 -12.23 7.71 18.64
N GLN A 588 -10.94 7.78 18.98
CA GLN A 588 -10.07 8.90 18.64
C GLN A 588 -10.08 9.16 17.13
N LYS A 589 -10.08 10.45 16.76
CA LYS A 589 -10.08 10.89 15.35
C LYS A 589 -9.05 10.14 14.50
N ASP A 590 -7.81 10.07 14.97
CA ASP A 590 -6.70 9.48 14.21
C ASP A 590 -6.92 7.97 13.98
N GLU A 591 -7.52 7.26 14.94
CA GLU A 591 -7.88 5.85 14.78
C GLU A 591 -9.06 5.69 13.82
N LEU A 592 -10.11 6.53 13.90
CA LEU A 592 -11.22 6.47 12.93
C LEU A 592 -10.75 6.73 11.51
N THR A 593 -9.89 7.74 11.31
CA THR A 593 -9.24 8.02 10.03
C THR A 593 -8.46 6.80 9.55
N SER A 594 -7.67 6.18 10.43
CA SER A 594 -6.87 4.99 10.09
C SER A 594 -7.76 3.79 9.78
N LEU A 595 -8.84 3.58 10.54
CA LEU A 595 -9.82 2.51 10.31
C LEU A 595 -10.50 2.68 8.96
N ALA A 596 -11.01 3.86 8.63
CA ALA A 596 -11.65 4.11 7.34
C ALA A 596 -10.67 3.87 6.17
N LYS A 597 -9.41 4.32 6.31
CA LYS A 597 -8.36 4.09 5.31
C LYS A 597 -7.98 2.61 5.19
N SER A 598 -7.87 1.87 6.30
CA SER A 598 -7.60 0.43 6.30
C SER A 598 -8.77 -0.37 5.73
N VAL A 599 -10.03 0.01 6.02
CA VAL A 599 -11.22 -0.61 5.40
C VAL A 599 -11.23 -0.37 3.90
N ARG A 600 -11.01 0.87 3.44
CA ARG A 600 -10.90 1.15 2.00
C ARG A 600 -9.77 0.36 1.34
N PHE A 601 -8.61 0.26 2.00
CA PHE A 601 -7.50 -0.54 1.52
C PHE A 601 -7.89 -2.01 1.31
N VAL A 602 -8.65 -2.59 2.24
CA VAL A 602 -9.20 -3.95 2.13
C VAL A 602 -10.14 -4.07 0.92
N PHE A 603 -11.01 -3.10 0.67
CA PHE A 603 -11.86 -3.10 -0.53
C PHE A 603 -11.04 -2.99 -1.83
N ASP A 604 -10.08 -2.05 -1.89
CA ASP A 604 -9.29 -1.80 -3.11
C ASP A 604 -8.38 -2.98 -3.49
N HIS A 605 -7.74 -3.62 -2.51
CA HIS A 605 -6.68 -4.59 -2.75
C HIS A 605 -7.11 -6.04 -2.47
N LEU A 606 -8.10 -6.24 -1.60
CA LEU A 606 -8.54 -7.56 -1.15
C LEU A 606 -9.96 -7.91 -1.62
N ALA A 607 -10.64 -7.09 -2.41
CA ALA A 607 -11.96 -7.44 -2.94
C ALA A 607 -11.95 -8.78 -3.72
N CYS A 608 -13.02 -9.53 -3.52
CA CYS A 608 -13.33 -10.72 -4.30
C CYS A 608 -13.63 -10.31 -5.76
N GLU A 609 -13.07 -11.05 -6.72
CA GLU A 609 -13.34 -10.82 -8.15
C GLU A 609 -14.70 -11.43 -8.54
N ASP A 610 -15.45 -10.70 -9.38
CA ASP A 610 -16.77 -11.12 -9.86
C ASP A 610 -16.75 -12.56 -10.42
N GLY A 611 -17.56 -13.44 -9.82
CA GLY A 611 -17.73 -14.84 -10.22
C GLY A 611 -16.81 -15.84 -9.50
N ASN A 612 -16.03 -15.42 -8.51
CA ASN A 612 -15.29 -16.32 -7.63
C ASN A 612 -16.14 -16.77 -6.43
N VAL A 613 -16.84 -17.90 -6.61
CA VAL A 613 -17.68 -18.54 -5.58
C VAL A 613 -16.96 -18.90 -4.27
N ALA A 614 -15.62 -18.93 -4.22
CA ALA A 614 -14.87 -19.24 -3.00
C ALA A 614 -14.75 -18.06 -2.03
N CYS A 615 -14.86 -16.82 -2.52
CA CYS A 615 -14.81 -15.60 -1.69
C CYS A 615 -16.11 -14.78 -1.71
N GLU A 616 -17.16 -15.23 -2.41
CA GLU A 616 -18.47 -14.56 -2.47
C GLU A 616 -19.13 -14.43 -1.09
N ASP A 617 -18.95 -15.42 -0.20
CA ASP A 617 -19.56 -15.40 1.14
C ASP A 617 -18.88 -14.41 2.10
N THR A 618 -17.61 -14.07 1.88
CA THR A 618 -16.81 -13.19 2.75
C THR A 618 -16.54 -11.82 2.14
N GLY A 619 -16.76 -11.63 0.84
CA GLY A 619 -16.50 -10.38 0.11
C GLY A 619 -15.01 -10.07 -0.16
N PHE A 620 -14.09 -10.73 0.54
CA PHE A 620 -12.64 -10.50 0.45
C PHE A 620 -11.84 -11.76 0.18
N ASN A 621 -10.75 -11.62 -0.58
CA ASN A 621 -9.82 -12.68 -0.97
C ASN A 621 -8.53 -12.60 -0.12
N LEU A 622 -8.47 -13.43 0.93
CA LEU A 622 -7.32 -13.54 1.84
C LEU A 622 -6.01 -13.92 1.13
N SER A 623 -6.06 -14.61 -0.01
CA SER A 623 -4.83 -14.93 -0.77
C SER A 623 -4.14 -13.69 -1.36
N LYS A 624 -4.88 -12.58 -1.53
CA LYS A 624 -4.30 -11.27 -1.90
C LYS A 624 -3.62 -10.62 -0.70
N ALA A 625 -4.05 -10.90 0.54
CA ALA A 625 -3.50 -10.32 1.75
C ALA A 625 -2.05 -10.78 2.01
N PHE A 626 -1.73 -12.03 1.66
CA PHE A 626 -0.36 -12.55 1.73
C PHE A 626 0.55 -12.08 0.58
N LYS A 627 0.02 -11.33 -0.40
CA LYS A 627 0.79 -10.77 -1.52
C LYS A 627 1.06 -9.27 -1.38
N LEU A 628 0.64 -8.69 -0.27
CA LEU A 628 0.83 -7.28 0.01
C LEU A 628 2.33 -6.98 0.22
N ASN A 629 2.79 -5.86 -0.32
CA ASN A 629 4.12 -5.35 -0.05
C ASN A 629 4.20 -4.67 1.33
N ASP A 630 5.42 -4.31 1.76
CA ASP A 630 5.65 -3.68 3.07
C ASP A 630 4.81 -2.43 3.34
N SER A 631 4.68 -1.54 2.36
CA SER A 631 3.92 -0.29 2.50
C SER A 631 2.41 -0.56 2.56
N GLU A 632 1.94 -1.57 1.85
CA GLU A 632 0.55 -2.02 1.84
C GLU A 632 0.16 -2.68 3.16
N ILE A 633 1.04 -3.52 3.73
CA ILE A 633 0.86 -4.11 5.06
C ILE A 633 0.82 -3.01 6.13
N ASP A 634 1.69 -2.00 6.01
CA ASP A 634 1.69 -0.86 6.94
C ASP A 634 0.40 -0.02 6.85
N GLN A 635 -0.19 0.12 5.66
CA GLN A 635 -1.49 0.77 5.47
C GLN A 635 -2.65 -0.05 6.06
N LEU A 636 -2.65 -1.37 5.84
CA LEU A 636 -3.66 -2.27 6.41
C LEU A 636 -3.64 -2.25 7.94
N PHE A 637 -2.45 -2.27 8.53
CA PHE A 637 -2.28 -2.26 10.00
C PHE A 637 -2.13 -0.86 10.59
N ALA A 638 -2.40 0.21 9.83
CA ALA A 638 -2.43 1.57 10.36
C ALA A 638 -3.50 1.70 11.47
N SER A 639 -4.65 1.06 11.29
CA SER A 639 -5.69 0.93 12.32
C SER A 639 -5.31 -0.08 13.38
N THR A 640 -5.36 0.37 14.63
CA THR A 640 -5.21 -0.48 15.81
C THR A 640 -6.35 -1.49 15.91
N ILE A 641 -7.58 -1.12 15.56
CA ILE A 641 -8.75 -2.01 15.58
C ILE A 641 -8.58 -3.17 14.60
N ILE A 642 -8.16 -2.90 13.35
CA ILE A 642 -7.92 -3.93 12.34
C ILE A 642 -6.78 -4.86 12.77
N HIS A 643 -5.65 -4.28 13.20
CA HIS A 643 -4.52 -5.06 13.70
C HIS A 643 -4.91 -5.94 14.88
N ALA A 644 -5.59 -5.39 15.91
CA ALA A 644 -5.96 -6.13 17.09
C ALA A 644 -6.94 -7.26 16.78
N THR A 645 -7.85 -7.04 15.83
CA THR A 645 -8.76 -8.07 15.34
C THR A 645 -7.99 -9.21 14.67
N ILE A 646 -7.07 -8.90 13.74
CA ILE A 646 -6.28 -9.93 13.02
C ILE A 646 -5.33 -10.66 13.98
N GLY A 647 -4.63 -9.93 14.86
CA GLY A 647 -3.74 -10.50 15.86
C GLY A 647 -4.46 -11.43 16.83
N ASN A 648 -5.71 -11.13 17.21
CA ASN A 648 -6.54 -12.02 18.03
C ASN A 648 -6.98 -13.26 17.23
N THR A 649 -7.37 -13.09 15.96
CA THR A 649 -7.73 -14.23 15.10
C THR A 649 -6.57 -15.19 14.92
N ILE A 650 -5.33 -14.72 14.79
CA ILE A 650 -4.15 -15.61 14.71
C ILE A 650 -4.00 -16.43 16.00
N VAL A 651 -4.26 -15.84 17.17
CA VAL A 651 -4.21 -16.56 18.45
C VAL A 651 -5.35 -17.57 18.60
N GLU A 652 -6.59 -17.19 18.27
CA GLU A 652 -7.77 -18.03 18.48
C GLU A 652 -7.90 -19.14 17.42
N ASP A 653 -7.70 -18.81 16.14
CA ASP A 653 -7.88 -19.74 15.01
C ASP A 653 -6.57 -20.40 14.57
N GLY A 654 -5.40 -19.78 14.80
CA GLY A 654 -4.12 -20.26 14.31
C GLY A 654 -3.43 -21.31 15.20
N GLY A 655 -3.83 -21.43 16.47
CA GLY A 655 -3.14 -22.29 17.45
C GLY A 655 -3.14 -23.80 17.18
N GLY A 656 -3.92 -24.28 16.20
CA GLY A 656 -3.87 -25.67 15.74
C GLY A 656 -2.80 -25.96 14.68
N ILE A 657 -2.21 -24.92 14.09
CA ILE A 657 -1.28 -25.01 12.95
C ILE A 657 0.03 -24.28 13.26
N LEU A 658 -0.05 -23.14 13.94
CA LEU A 658 1.08 -22.29 14.27
C LEU A 658 1.51 -22.48 15.73
N THR A 659 2.82 -22.57 15.95
CA THR A 659 3.40 -22.47 17.29
C THR A 659 3.61 -21.00 17.62
N ILE A 660 2.82 -20.46 18.55
CA ILE A 660 2.85 -19.03 18.91
C ILE A 660 3.67 -18.84 20.20
N PRO A 661 4.91 -18.34 20.12
CA PRO A 661 5.73 -18.13 21.30
C PRO A 661 5.26 -16.92 22.11
N SER A 662 5.48 -16.91 23.43
CA SER A 662 4.99 -15.83 24.29
C SER A 662 5.58 -14.44 23.95
N ASN A 663 6.77 -14.40 23.35
CA ASN A 663 7.46 -13.16 22.99
C ASN A 663 6.89 -12.48 21.74
N SER A 664 6.04 -13.17 20.95
CA SER A 664 5.32 -12.56 19.84
C SER A 664 4.03 -11.86 20.27
N LEU A 665 3.57 -12.13 21.50
CA LEU A 665 2.31 -11.64 22.02
C LEU A 665 2.45 -10.27 22.69
N THR A 666 1.40 -9.46 22.58
CA THR A 666 1.22 -8.21 23.32
C THR A 666 -0.16 -8.18 23.96
N SER A 667 -0.27 -7.51 25.09
CA SER A 667 -1.51 -7.45 25.87
C SER A 667 -2.30 -6.19 25.53
N VAL A 668 -3.58 -6.38 25.19
CA VAL A 668 -4.53 -5.29 24.94
C VAL A 668 -5.73 -5.43 25.88
N TYR A 669 -6.44 -4.33 26.13
CA TYR A 669 -7.66 -4.33 26.94
C TYR A 669 -8.86 -4.11 26.04
N VAL A 670 -9.93 -4.88 26.26
CA VAL A 670 -11.21 -4.75 25.55
C VAL A 670 -12.31 -4.85 26.58
N LYS A 671 -13.05 -3.76 26.78
CA LYS A 671 -14.06 -3.63 27.84
C LYS A 671 -13.47 -3.96 29.22
N GLU A 672 -12.28 -3.44 29.51
CA GLU A 672 -11.49 -3.66 30.73
C GLU A 672 -10.97 -5.10 30.93
N ILE A 673 -11.15 -5.99 29.96
CA ILE A 673 -10.65 -7.38 30.01
C ILE A 673 -9.35 -7.48 29.21
N GLU A 674 -8.28 -7.95 29.86
CA GLU A 674 -7.00 -8.23 29.21
C GLU A 674 -7.13 -9.40 28.22
N ARG A 675 -6.63 -9.19 26.99
CA ARG A 675 -6.47 -10.21 25.96
C ARG A 675 -5.06 -10.19 25.37
N GLN A 676 -4.52 -11.37 25.09
CA GLN A 676 -3.26 -11.51 24.38
C GLN A 676 -3.54 -11.59 22.88
N ILE A 677 -2.88 -10.75 22.11
CA ILE A 677 -2.91 -10.76 20.64
C ILE A 677 -1.48 -10.83 20.12
N VAL A 678 -1.30 -11.26 18.87
CA VAL A 678 0.02 -11.12 18.22
C VAL A 678 0.37 -9.64 18.10
N SER A 679 1.63 -9.27 18.37
CA SER A 679 2.13 -7.91 18.21
C SER A 679 2.09 -7.45 16.75
N LYS A 680 2.06 -6.13 16.53
CA LYS A 680 1.95 -5.56 15.18
C LYS A 680 3.16 -5.91 14.33
N GLU A 681 4.35 -5.79 14.90
CA GLU A 681 5.61 -6.14 14.25
C GLU A 681 5.64 -7.63 13.88
N GLU A 682 5.26 -8.52 14.80
CA GLU A 682 5.23 -9.96 14.48
C GLU A 682 4.16 -10.29 13.44
N THR A 683 2.95 -9.70 13.52
CA THR A 683 1.89 -9.93 12.53
C THR A 683 2.37 -9.54 11.12
N LYS A 684 3.12 -8.42 11.01
CA LYS A 684 3.77 -8.01 9.75
C LYS A 684 4.80 -9.05 9.30
N GLN A 685 5.67 -9.53 10.18
CA GLN A 685 6.67 -10.55 9.81
C GLN A 685 6.03 -11.87 9.41
N LEU A 686 4.95 -12.29 10.08
CA LEU A 686 4.20 -13.50 9.75
C LEU A 686 3.59 -13.41 8.35
N PHE A 687 3.00 -12.26 7.99
CA PHE A 687 2.45 -12.04 6.64
C PHE A 687 3.53 -12.11 5.56
N LYS A 688 4.69 -11.49 5.82
CA LYS A 688 5.85 -11.56 4.91
C LYS A 688 6.36 -12.99 4.77
N SER A 689 6.54 -13.69 5.89
CA SER A 689 7.00 -15.08 5.88
C SER A 689 6.02 -15.99 5.14
N ALA A 690 4.71 -15.84 5.38
CA ALA A 690 3.68 -16.58 4.68
C ALA A 690 3.69 -16.33 3.17
N SER A 691 4.00 -15.09 2.75
CA SER A 691 4.21 -14.73 1.34
C SER A 691 5.37 -15.52 0.72
N GLN A 692 6.53 -15.54 1.37
CA GLN A 692 7.72 -16.24 0.88
C GLN A 692 7.52 -17.75 0.82
N LEU A 693 6.76 -18.32 1.76
CA LEU A 693 6.41 -19.74 1.78
C LEU A 693 5.29 -20.10 0.78
N GLY A 694 4.69 -19.11 0.10
CA GLY A 694 3.66 -19.33 -0.90
C GLY A 694 2.27 -19.68 -0.32
N PHE A 695 2.03 -19.41 0.97
CA PHE A 695 0.74 -19.68 1.58
C PHE A 695 -0.34 -18.71 1.09
N THR A 696 -1.56 -19.24 0.96
CA THR A 696 -2.73 -18.48 0.47
C THR A 696 -3.88 -18.40 1.48
N ASP A 697 -3.85 -19.22 2.52
CA ASP A 697 -4.83 -19.26 3.61
C ASP A 697 -4.14 -19.72 4.91
N ILE A 698 -4.41 -19.02 6.01
CA ILE A 698 -3.91 -19.35 7.35
C ILE A 698 -4.46 -20.67 7.87
N LYS A 699 -5.65 -21.09 7.44
CA LYS A 699 -6.30 -22.33 7.89
C LYS A 699 -5.77 -23.58 7.18
N THR A 700 -5.01 -23.40 6.11
CA THR A 700 -4.45 -24.52 5.31
C THR A 700 -2.94 -24.44 5.18
N MET A 701 -2.25 -23.71 6.07
CA MET A 701 -0.78 -23.69 6.09
C MET A 701 -0.28 -25.10 6.46
N ALA A 702 0.28 -25.81 5.49
CA ALA A 702 0.97 -27.07 5.70
C ALA A 702 2.48 -26.82 5.62
N PHE A 703 3.18 -27.04 6.73
CA PHE A 703 4.64 -26.95 6.78
C PHE A 703 5.21 -28.35 6.48
N ASP A 704 5.59 -28.58 5.23
CA ASP A 704 6.23 -29.81 4.74
C ASP A 704 7.52 -29.48 3.96
N ALA A 705 8.22 -30.48 3.39
CA ALA A 705 9.44 -30.20 2.64
C ALA A 705 9.18 -29.43 1.32
N SER A 706 7.96 -29.49 0.78
CA SER A 706 7.61 -28.88 -0.51
C SER A 706 7.61 -27.35 -0.45
N ILE A 707 7.24 -26.75 0.69
CA ILE A 707 7.24 -25.29 0.88
C ILE A 707 8.65 -24.68 0.84
N ILE A 708 9.69 -25.50 1.07
CA ILE A 708 11.09 -25.06 1.08
C ILE A 708 11.55 -24.69 -0.34
N HIS A 709 10.98 -25.33 -1.37
CA HIS A 709 11.27 -25.01 -2.77
C HIS A 709 10.89 -23.56 -3.14
N ASN A 710 9.97 -22.92 -2.40
CA ASN A 710 9.64 -21.50 -2.60
C ASN A 710 10.74 -20.56 -2.09
N LEU A 711 11.65 -21.06 -1.26
CA LEU A 711 12.78 -20.32 -0.69
C LEU A 711 14.05 -20.46 -1.53
N SER A 712 14.01 -21.10 -2.69
CA SER A 712 15.15 -21.14 -3.59
C SER A 712 15.37 -19.79 -4.29
N THR A 713 16.58 -19.59 -4.80
CA THR A 713 16.87 -18.48 -5.72
C THR A 713 16.10 -18.66 -7.02
N ASP A 714 15.82 -17.56 -7.72
CA ASP A 714 15.10 -17.60 -9.00
C ASP A 714 15.97 -18.19 -10.14
N ASP A 715 17.29 -18.16 -9.98
CA ASP A 715 18.27 -18.65 -10.97
C ASP A 715 18.55 -20.17 -10.84
N ASP A 716 18.50 -20.71 -9.62
CA ASP A 716 18.77 -22.12 -9.32
C ASP A 716 17.89 -22.64 -8.17
N ALA A 717 17.06 -23.63 -8.48
CA ALA A 717 16.13 -24.26 -7.53
C ALA A 717 16.83 -25.05 -6.41
N LYS A 718 18.13 -25.37 -6.56
CA LYS A 718 18.93 -26.09 -5.55
C LYS A 718 19.69 -25.16 -4.61
N VAL A 719 19.63 -23.84 -4.84
CA VAL A 719 20.33 -22.84 -4.04
C VAL A 719 19.30 -22.10 -3.21
N LEU A 720 19.49 -22.07 -1.90
CA LEU A 720 18.65 -21.33 -0.98
C LEU A 720 18.84 -19.81 -1.16
N ASP A 721 17.76 -19.05 -1.07
CA ASP A 721 17.78 -17.60 -1.10
C ASP A 721 17.88 -17.06 0.34
N ASP A 722 19.02 -16.45 0.65
CA ASP A 722 19.32 -15.90 1.98
C ASP A 722 18.28 -14.85 2.43
N GLU A 723 17.81 -13.99 1.52
CA GLU A 723 16.89 -12.90 1.85
C GLU A 723 15.47 -13.44 2.10
N LYS A 724 15.01 -14.39 1.29
CA LYS A 724 13.73 -15.09 1.52
C LYS A 724 13.77 -15.87 2.83
N THR A 725 14.88 -16.58 3.09
CA THR A 725 15.06 -17.39 4.31
C THR A 725 15.14 -16.52 5.56
N GLU A 726 15.91 -15.43 5.52
CA GLU A 726 15.98 -14.47 6.62
C GLU A 726 14.59 -13.86 6.89
N THR A 727 13.84 -13.53 5.84
CA THR A 727 12.45 -13.04 5.98
C THR A 727 11.56 -14.06 6.68
N VAL A 728 11.67 -15.34 6.33
CA VAL A 728 10.92 -16.42 6.99
C VAL A 728 11.33 -16.58 8.45
N LEU A 729 12.62 -16.65 8.75
CA LEU A 729 13.13 -16.89 10.11
C LEU A 729 13.08 -15.64 11.01
N ASN A 730 12.80 -14.46 10.46
CA ASN A 730 12.59 -13.23 11.23
C ASN A 730 11.23 -13.16 11.92
N SER A 731 10.22 -13.92 11.45
CA SER A 731 8.99 -14.15 12.21
C SER A 731 9.26 -15.16 13.32
N ALA A 732 9.01 -14.78 14.57
CA ALA A 732 9.15 -15.66 15.71
C ALA A 732 8.17 -16.84 15.65
N ILE A 733 6.96 -16.64 15.10
CA ILE A 733 5.92 -17.66 14.94
C ILE A 733 6.35 -18.71 13.91
N THR A 734 6.85 -18.31 12.74
CA THR A 734 7.29 -19.27 11.70
C THR A 734 8.57 -19.99 12.11
N HIS A 735 9.52 -19.30 12.75
CA HIS A 735 10.73 -19.94 13.30
C HIS A 735 10.37 -20.99 14.37
N ALA A 736 9.45 -20.66 15.29
CA ALA A 736 8.92 -21.60 16.28
C ALA A 736 8.19 -22.79 15.63
N THR A 737 7.40 -22.52 14.59
CA THR A 737 6.61 -23.54 13.89
C THR A 737 7.52 -24.52 13.14
N LEU A 738 8.52 -24.03 12.41
CA LEU A 738 9.54 -24.86 11.76
C LEU A 738 10.38 -25.67 12.77
N SER A 739 10.76 -25.05 13.89
CA SER A 739 11.46 -25.76 14.96
C SER A 739 10.63 -26.90 15.53
N THR A 740 9.36 -26.64 15.85
CA THR A 740 8.42 -27.64 16.40
C THR A 740 8.20 -28.76 15.40
N MET A 741 8.01 -28.43 14.12
CA MET A 741 7.88 -29.42 13.05
C MET A 741 9.09 -30.36 12.96
N LEU A 742 10.31 -29.82 12.94
CA LEU A 742 11.53 -30.63 12.86
C LEU A 742 11.75 -31.48 14.13
N LEU A 743 11.40 -30.96 15.31
CA LEU A 743 11.44 -31.71 16.56
C LEU A 743 10.40 -32.83 16.60
N ASP A 744 9.17 -32.58 16.12
CA ASP A 744 8.10 -33.58 16.05
C ASP A 744 8.47 -34.75 15.13
N LEU A 745 9.27 -34.52 14.08
CA LEU A 745 9.82 -35.59 13.23
C LEU A 745 10.78 -36.51 13.99
N THR A 746 11.42 -36.01 15.05
CA THR A 746 12.30 -36.79 15.94
C THR A 746 11.52 -37.63 16.96
N ASP A 747 10.38 -37.12 17.45
CA ASP A 747 9.56 -37.79 18.47
C ASP A 747 8.45 -38.70 17.87
N SER A 748 8.35 -38.74 16.55
CA SER A 748 7.39 -39.58 15.81
C SER A 748 7.70 -41.08 15.97
N THR A 749 6.71 -41.97 15.81
CA THR A 749 6.93 -43.43 15.98
C THR A 749 7.95 -44.04 15.00
N SER A 750 8.35 -43.31 13.96
CA SER A 750 9.35 -43.71 12.96
C SER A 750 10.69 -42.99 13.10
N ASN A 751 10.83 -41.97 13.96
CA ASN A 751 12.05 -41.15 14.11
C ASN A 751 12.73 -40.82 12.76
N VAL A 752 12.06 -40.01 11.92
CA VAL A 752 12.53 -39.70 10.56
C VAL A 752 13.83 -38.89 10.57
N LEU A 753 13.95 -37.99 11.54
CA LEU A 753 15.11 -37.13 11.77
C LEU A 753 15.64 -37.34 13.18
N LEU A 754 16.94 -37.16 13.37
CA LEU A 754 17.55 -37.04 14.68
C LEU A 754 18.04 -35.61 14.89
N VAL A 755 17.34 -34.82 15.72
CA VAL A 755 17.74 -33.45 16.04
C VAL A 755 18.66 -33.42 17.27
N PRO A 756 19.98 -33.22 17.11
CA PRO A 756 20.92 -33.26 18.23
C PRO A 756 20.82 -32.01 19.10
N GLU A 757 21.22 -32.12 20.37
CA GLU A 757 21.37 -30.95 21.26
C GLU A 757 22.52 -30.04 20.80
N GLN A 758 23.58 -30.63 20.25
CA GLN A 758 24.80 -29.96 19.85
C GLN A 758 25.37 -30.49 18.53
N THR A 759 26.11 -29.65 17.82
CA THR A 759 26.92 -30.07 16.66
C THR A 759 28.05 -31.02 17.10
N ILE A 760 28.69 -31.71 16.15
CA ILE A 760 29.86 -32.57 16.44
C ILE A 760 31.05 -31.80 17.07
N ASN A 761 31.08 -30.48 16.95
CA ASN A 761 32.08 -29.59 17.54
C ASN A 761 31.65 -29.04 18.92
N GLY A 762 30.43 -29.34 19.39
CA GLY A 762 29.91 -28.96 20.70
C GLY A 762 29.14 -27.63 20.73
N GLU A 763 28.76 -27.08 19.59
CA GLU A 763 27.96 -25.84 19.50
C GLU A 763 26.47 -26.15 19.69
N LEU A 764 25.71 -25.26 20.33
CA LEU A 764 24.29 -25.50 20.64
C LEU A 764 23.41 -25.41 19.39
N VAL A 765 22.66 -26.47 19.14
CA VAL A 765 21.65 -26.55 18.06
C VAL A 765 20.26 -26.29 18.62
N ARG A 766 19.93 -26.89 19.77
CA ARG A 766 18.64 -26.75 20.45
C ARG A 766 18.73 -25.72 21.58
N TYR A 767 17.72 -24.85 21.66
CA TYR A 767 17.57 -23.84 22.69
C TYR A 767 16.24 -24.02 23.41
N GLN A 768 16.29 -24.15 24.72
CA GLN A 768 15.08 -24.31 25.53
C GLN A 768 14.67 -22.98 26.17
N ASP A 769 13.51 -22.48 25.77
CA ASP A 769 12.77 -21.40 26.45
C ASP A 769 11.39 -21.95 26.87
N GLN A 770 10.34 -21.13 26.90
CA GLN A 770 8.94 -21.57 27.07
C GLN A 770 8.51 -22.59 26.00
N ILE A 771 9.11 -22.52 24.81
CA ILE A 771 9.10 -23.55 23.78
C ILE A 771 10.54 -23.91 23.40
N GLU A 772 10.72 -25.04 22.74
CA GLU A 772 12.01 -25.47 22.24
C GLU A 772 12.25 -24.98 20.80
N TYR A 773 13.42 -24.41 20.57
CA TYR A 773 13.84 -23.85 19.28
C TYR A 773 15.06 -24.57 18.72
N ILE A 774 15.12 -24.65 17.40
CA ILE A 774 16.35 -24.96 16.67
C ILE A 774 17.01 -23.64 16.27
N SER A 775 18.34 -23.58 16.30
CA SER A 775 19.10 -22.40 15.86
C SER A 775 18.68 -21.97 14.44
N LYS A 776 18.69 -20.67 14.14
CA LYS A 776 18.37 -20.18 12.79
C LYS A 776 19.37 -20.72 11.76
N ASP A 777 20.65 -20.77 12.12
CA ASP A 777 21.72 -21.26 11.27
C ASP A 777 21.49 -22.74 10.90
N GLU A 778 21.14 -23.58 11.88
CA GLU A 778 20.85 -24.99 11.63
C GLU A 778 19.59 -25.17 10.77
N ILE A 779 18.52 -24.40 11.02
CA ILE A 779 17.34 -24.48 10.14
C ILE A 779 17.74 -24.13 8.72
N THR A 780 18.52 -23.06 8.51
CA THR A 780 19.02 -22.69 7.17
C THR A 780 19.79 -23.84 6.53
N GLU A 781 20.71 -24.48 7.25
CA GLU A 781 21.49 -25.64 6.75
C GLU A 781 20.60 -26.86 6.41
N VAL A 782 19.54 -27.09 7.20
CA VAL A 782 18.52 -28.12 6.90
C VAL A 782 17.75 -27.78 5.63
N LEU A 783 17.33 -26.52 5.45
CA LEU A 783 16.64 -26.05 4.25
C LEU A 783 17.54 -26.19 3.01
N GLU A 784 18.82 -25.85 3.11
CA GLU A 784 19.82 -26.06 2.05
C GLU A 784 19.95 -27.53 1.69
N ALA A 785 20.06 -28.41 2.69
CA ALA A 785 20.16 -29.85 2.48
C ALA A 785 18.92 -30.43 1.77
N VAL A 786 17.71 -29.99 2.15
CA VAL A 786 16.45 -30.35 1.49
C VAL A 786 16.45 -29.93 0.01
N LEU A 787 16.89 -28.72 -0.32
CA LEU A 787 16.94 -28.22 -1.70
C LEU A 787 17.98 -28.96 -2.55
N VAL A 788 19.19 -29.19 -2.01
CA VAL A 788 20.27 -29.88 -2.72
C VAL A 788 19.89 -31.33 -3.05
N LEU A 789 19.17 -31.99 -2.13
CA LEU A 789 18.63 -33.33 -2.30
C LEU A 789 17.32 -33.40 -3.07
N GLU A 790 16.70 -32.25 -3.37
CA GLU A 790 15.39 -32.13 -4.02
C GLU A 790 14.29 -32.92 -3.29
N LEU A 791 14.29 -32.90 -1.95
CA LEU A 791 13.32 -33.64 -1.16
C LEU A 791 11.93 -33.03 -1.28
N SER A 792 10.93 -33.87 -1.50
CA SER A 792 9.51 -33.48 -1.49
C SER A 792 8.84 -33.75 -0.15
N ASP A 793 9.36 -34.71 0.61
CA ASP A 793 8.90 -35.09 1.94
C ASP A 793 10.13 -35.37 2.83
N PHE A 794 10.07 -35.03 4.11
CA PHE A 794 11.12 -35.39 5.07
C PHE A 794 11.26 -36.90 5.25
N ASN A 795 10.18 -37.68 5.03
CA ASN A 795 10.23 -39.14 5.04
C ASN A 795 11.12 -39.72 3.93
N ASP A 796 11.40 -38.96 2.87
CA ASP A 796 12.25 -39.42 1.76
C ASP A 796 13.71 -39.63 2.23
N ILE A 797 14.11 -39.02 3.36
CA ILE A 797 15.46 -39.11 3.95
C ILE A 797 15.88 -40.55 4.25
N GLU A 798 14.95 -41.40 4.71
CA GLU A 798 15.20 -42.83 4.99
C GLU A 798 15.51 -43.65 3.73
N THR A 799 15.14 -43.14 2.56
CA THR A 799 15.28 -43.81 1.27
C THR A 799 16.36 -43.20 0.38
N LEU A 800 17.12 -42.23 0.90
CA LEU A 800 18.18 -41.56 0.17
C LEU A 800 19.21 -42.54 -0.38
N GLY A 801 19.56 -42.32 -1.65
CA GLY A 801 20.51 -43.17 -2.33
C GLY A 801 21.95 -42.87 -1.91
N VAL A 802 22.80 -43.91 -1.81
CA VAL A 802 24.21 -43.77 -1.44
C VAL A 802 24.96 -42.80 -2.36
N SER A 803 24.64 -42.82 -3.66
CA SER A 803 25.24 -41.90 -4.65
C SER A 803 24.80 -40.43 -4.44
N SER A 804 23.53 -40.20 -4.10
CA SER A 804 23.01 -38.85 -3.79
C SER A 804 23.64 -38.31 -2.50
N LEU A 805 23.83 -39.17 -1.51
CA LEU A 805 24.52 -38.82 -0.26
C LEU A 805 26.00 -38.49 -0.51
N SER A 806 26.74 -39.37 -1.19
CA SER A 806 28.18 -39.16 -1.44
C SER A 806 28.44 -37.89 -2.26
N ASN A 807 27.62 -37.60 -3.29
CA ASN A 807 27.82 -36.41 -4.14
C ASN A 807 27.52 -35.09 -3.41
N ASN A 808 26.64 -35.09 -2.41
CA ASN A 808 26.20 -33.89 -1.70
C ASN A 808 26.68 -33.83 -0.24
N LEU A 809 27.50 -34.80 0.19
CA LEU A 809 27.86 -35.01 1.59
C LEU A 809 28.39 -33.74 2.26
N ASN A 810 29.21 -32.95 1.54
CA ASN A 810 29.74 -31.73 2.12
C ASN A 810 28.65 -30.75 2.54
N ALA A 811 27.61 -30.55 1.74
CA ALA A 811 26.49 -29.68 2.08
C ALA A 811 25.61 -30.29 3.18
N LEU A 812 25.37 -31.60 3.13
CA LEU A 812 24.55 -32.30 4.14
C LEU A 812 25.18 -32.28 5.53
N LEU A 813 26.50 -32.33 5.61
CA LEU A 813 27.22 -32.37 6.88
C LEU A 813 27.52 -30.98 7.45
N GLU A 814 27.11 -29.90 6.79
CA GLU A 814 27.04 -28.59 7.46
C GLU A 814 25.91 -28.62 8.50
N SER A 815 24.74 -29.19 8.16
CA SER A 815 23.65 -29.43 9.12
C SER A 815 23.98 -30.54 10.12
N ALA A 816 23.91 -30.22 11.42
CA ALA A 816 24.07 -31.20 12.47
C ALA A 816 22.90 -32.21 12.51
N ILE A 817 21.69 -31.81 12.12
CA ILE A 817 20.53 -32.70 12.02
C ILE A 817 20.76 -33.78 10.96
N PHE A 818 21.18 -33.40 9.74
CA PHE A 818 21.47 -34.39 8.69
C PHE A 818 22.69 -35.25 9.03
N HIS A 819 23.74 -34.66 9.61
CA HIS A 819 24.91 -35.42 10.07
C HIS A 819 24.53 -36.47 11.14
N ALA A 820 23.74 -36.08 12.13
CA ALA A 820 23.26 -36.99 13.17
C ALA A 820 22.36 -38.08 12.57
N THR A 821 21.42 -37.71 11.69
CA THR A 821 20.48 -38.64 11.06
C THR A 821 21.18 -39.68 10.18
N ILE A 822 22.15 -39.27 9.34
CA ILE A 822 22.91 -40.20 8.49
C ILE A 822 23.80 -41.13 9.35
N SER A 823 24.40 -40.59 10.41
CA SER A 823 25.21 -41.39 11.34
C SER A 823 24.34 -42.45 12.04
N ASP A 824 23.16 -42.05 12.52
CA ASP A 824 22.22 -42.93 13.21
C ASP A 824 21.70 -44.04 12.29
N GLN A 825 21.39 -43.74 11.03
CA GLN A 825 20.98 -44.75 10.05
C GLN A 825 22.08 -45.80 9.82
N LEU A 826 23.34 -45.39 9.71
CA LEU A 826 24.47 -46.30 9.51
C LEU A 826 24.78 -47.13 10.76
N ILE A 827 24.73 -46.52 11.94
CA ILE A 827 24.93 -47.20 13.23
C ILE A 827 23.79 -48.21 13.48
N SER A 828 22.56 -47.87 13.11
CA SER A 828 21.38 -48.70 13.29
C SER A 828 21.36 -49.97 12.43
N LEU A 829 22.26 -50.12 11.45
CA LEU A 829 22.46 -51.39 10.73
C LEU A 829 23.01 -52.50 11.66
N GLY A 830 23.75 -52.11 12.70
CA GLY A 830 24.34 -53.00 13.70
C GLY A 830 25.65 -53.66 13.26
N ASP A 831 26.47 -54.03 14.25
CA ASP A 831 27.84 -54.54 14.08
C ASP A 831 27.96 -55.84 13.26
N ASP A 832 26.86 -56.59 13.09
CA ASP A 832 26.84 -57.82 12.28
C ASP A 832 26.77 -57.54 10.77
N VAL A 833 26.18 -56.40 10.41
CA VAL A 833 26.07 -55.91 9.03
C VAL A 833 27.23 -54.95 8.73
N LEU A 834 27.41 -53.93 9.57
CA LEU A 834 28.38 -52.86 9.39
C LEU A 834 29.08 -52.56 10.71
N LEU A 835 30.31 -53.04 10.88
CA LEU A 835 31.10 -52.80 12.08
C LEU A 835 31.77 -51.43 11.99
N ILE A 836 31.26 -50.46 12.74
CA ILE A 836 31.84 -49.11 12.82
C ILE A 836 32.80 -49.06 14.02
N PRO A 837 34.13 -49.03 13.81
CA PRO A 837 35.08 -49.01 14.91
C PRO A 837 35.06 -47.66 15.64
N GLU A 838 35.60 -47.63 16.86
CA GLU A 838 35.91 -46.37 17.59
C GLU A 838 37.06 -45.59 16.94
N SER A 839 38.00 -46.30 16.32
CA SER A 839 39.15 -45.72 15.64
C SER A 839 39.64 -46.60 14.49
N ASP A 840 40.32 -46.01 13.51
CA ASP A 840 40.97 -46.76 12.45
C ASP A 840 42.17 -47.59 12.95
N ILE A 841 42.77 -48.39 12.07
CA ILE A 841 43.95 -49.22 12.40
C ILE A 841 45.19 -48.39 12.86
N SER A 842 45.19 -47.07 12.64
CA SER A 842 46.24 -46.15 13.07
C SER A 842 45.92 -45.45 14.40
N GLY A 843 44.71 -45.64 14.95
CA GLY A 843 44.22 -45.02 16.17
C GLY A 843 43.58 -43.63 15.96
N ILE A 844 43.16 -43.29 14.74
CA ILE A 844 42.43 -42.06 14.43
C ILE A 844 40.93 -42.29 14.68
N GLU A 845 40.29 -41.40 15.44
CA GLU A 845 38.86 -41.45 15.77
C GLU A 845 37.98 -41.51 14.51
N THR A 846 37.01 -42.42 14.50
CA THR A 846 36.07 -42.64 13.37
C THR A 846 34.63 -42.28 13.75
N LYS A 847 34.31 -42.27 15.05
CA LYS A 847 33.04 -41.82 15.59
C LYS A 847 33.23 -41.05 16.89
N ARG A 848 32.33 -40.12 17.18
CA ARG A 848 32.36 -39.23 18.35
C ARG A 848 30.99 -39.10 18.97
N ILE A 849 30.93 -39.19 20.30
CA ILE A 849 29.70 -38.95 21.06
C ILE A 849 29.72 -37.52 21.60
N VAL A 850 28.71 -36.72 21.27
CA VAL A 850 28.49 -35.36 21.80
C VAL A 850 27.08 -35.28 22.40
N GLY A 851 27.00 -34.96 23.69
CA GLY A 851 25.73 -35.04 24.43
C GLY A 851 25.23 -36.49 24.47
N GLN A 852 24.11 -36.75 23.80
CA GLN A 852 23.50 -38.08 23.65
C GLN A 852 23.56 -38.61 22.21
N THR A 853 24.16 -37.86 21.29
CA THR A 853 24.20 -38.19 19.85
C THR A 853 25.57 -38.76 19.49
N GLU A 854 25.58 -39.86 18.75
CA GLU A 854 26.78 -40.47 18.18
C GLU A 854 26.92 -40.08 16.70
N PHE A 855 28.02 -39.42 16.36
CA PHE A 855 28.32 -38.97 15.00
C PHE A 855 29.46 -39.81 14.42
N ILE A 856 29.37 -40.17 13.14
CA ILE A 856 30.51 -40.70 12.38
C ILE A 856 31.30 -39.51 11.82
N ILE A 857 32.63 -39.51 11.93
CA ILE A 857 33.47 -38.39 11.45
C ILE A 857 33.28 -38.19 9.93
N LYS A 858 33.21 -36.92 9.48
CA LYS A 858 32.97 -36.52 8.08
C LYS A 858 33.84 -37.28 7.06
N ASP A 859 35.15 -37.35 7.30
CA ASP A 859 36.07 -38.06 6.39
C ASP A 859 35.77 -39.57 6.35
N GLU A 860 35.38 -40.18 7.47
CA GLU A 860 35.01 -41.60 7.51
C GLU A 860 33.66 -41.85 6.82
N LEU A 861 32.67 -40.97 7.01
CA LEU A 861 31.39 -41.03 6.28
C LEU A 861 31.62 -40.97 4.76
N GLN A 862 32.47 -40.07 4.28
CA GLN A 862 32.80 -39.98 2.85
C GLN A 862 33.42 -41.30 2.36
N ASN A 863 34.46 -41.80 3.05
CA ASN A 863 35.12 -43.03 2.66
C ASN A 863 34.18 -44.24 2.69
N LEU A 864 33.27 -44.30 3.66
CA LEU A 864 32.29 -45.37 3.81
C LEU A 864 31.26 -45.34 2.68
N LEU A 865 30.70 -44.18 2.37
CA LEU A 865 29.75 -44.01 1.26
C LEU A 865 30.42 -44.29 -0.09
N ASP A 866 31.68 -43.89 -0.28
CA ASP A 866 32.45 -44.22 -1.48
C ASP A 866 32.69 -45.74 -1.61
N GLY A 867 32.95 -46.43 -0.49
CA GLY A 867 33.03 -47.88 -0.42
C GLY A 867 31.70 -48.58 -0.75
N LEU A 868 30.58 -48.10 -0.19
CA LEU A 868 29.24 -48.63 -0.48
C LEU A 868 28.85 -48.42 -1.96
N ASN A 869 29.15 -47.24 -2.51
CA ASN A 869 28.91 -46.91 -3.92
C ASN A 869 29.76 -47.78 -4.85
N LEU A 870 31.03 -48.04 -4.49
CA LEU A 870 31.91 -48.95 -5.23
C LEU A 870 31.35 -50.38 -5.31
N LEU A 871 30.76 -50.86 -4.21
CA LEU A 871 30.12 -52.18 -4.17
C LEU A 871 28.75 -52.21 -4.87
N GLY A 872 28.26 -51.06 -5.35
CA GLY A 872 27.02 -50.95 -6.12
C GLY A 872 25.74 -50.87 -5.28
N PHE A 873 25.84 -50.58 -3.99
CA PHE A 873 24.67 -50.40 -3.13
C PHE A 873 24.00 -49.06 -3.43
N THR A 874 22.69 -49.11 -3.69
CA THR A 874 21.91 -47.91 -4.02
C THR A 874 21.31 -47.22 -2.79
N SER A 875 21.23 -47.88 -1.64
CA SER A 875 20.68 -47.33 -0.38
C SER A 875 21.48 -47.87 0.81
N ILE A 876 21.57 -47.10 1.90
CA ILE A 876 22.24 -47.52 3.13
C ILE A 876 21.60 -48.80 3.69
N ASN A 877 20.26 -48.86 3.68
CA ASN A 877 19.49 -49.96 4.23
C ASN A 877 19.55 -51.27 3.41
N SER A 878 20.15 -51.24 2.21
CA SER A 878 20.30 -52.45 1.38
C SER A 878 21.62 -53.17 1.56
N PHE A 879 22.55 -52.61 2.35
CA PHE A 879 23.80 -53.28 2.67
C PHE A 879 23.55 -54.45 3.63
N THR A 880 23.93 -55.67 3.23
CA THR A 880 23.78 -56.88 4.05
C THR A 880 25.05 -57.30 4.78
N GLY A 881 26.15 -56.56 4.59
CA GLY A 881 27.49 -56.94 5.06
C GLY A 881 28.27 -57.80 4.06
N ASP A 882 27.67 -58.18 2.93
CA ASP A 882 28.31 -59.01 1.91
C ASP A 882 29.16 -58.19 0.94
N VAL A 883 30.36 -58.72 0.65
CA VAL A 883 31.33 -58.07 -0.22
C VAL A 883 31.60 -58.96 -1.43
N SER A 884 31.21 -58.48 -2.62
CA SER A 884 31.52 -59.13 -3.89
C SER A 884 33.02 -59.03 -4.16
N LEU A 885 33.68 -60.17 -4.42
CA LEU A 885 35.11 -60.19 -4.74
C LEU A 885 35.36 -59.75 -6.18
N ASN A 886 34.40 -59.96 -7.09
CA ASN A 886 34.51 -59.54 -8.48
C ASN A 886 34.65 -58.01 -8.64
N THR A 887 34.04 -57.22 -7.74
CA THR A 887 34.21 -55.76 -7.74
C THR A 887 35.58 -55.31 -7.25
N LEU A 888 36.36 -56.24 -6.67
CA LEU A 888 37.65 -55.99 -6.03
C LEU A 888 38.81 -56.67 -6.76
N ASP A 889 38.66 -56.98 -8.04
CA ASP A 889 39.73 -57.56 -8.89
C ASP A 889 40.86 -56.56 -9.21
N GLN A 890 40.64 -55.26 -8.93
CA GLN A 890 41.62 -54.19 -9.13
C GLN A 890 42.10 -53.59 -7.80
N ASP A 891 43.40 -53.32 -7.69
CA ASP A 891 44.01 -52.70 -6.51
C ASP A 891 43.42 -51.31 -6.18
N THR A 892 42.97 -50.56 -7.20
CA THR A 892 42.31 -49.27 -7.00
C THR A 892 41.00 -49.42 -6.24
N ASN A 893 40.18 -50.41 -6.58
CA ASN A 893 38.89 -50.66 -5.92
C ASN A 893 39.11 -51.15 -4.49
N GLN A 894 40.07 -52.06 -4.30
CA GLN A 894 40.47 -52.50 -2.96
C GLN A 894 40.96 -51.33 -2.10
N THR A 895 41.72 -50.40 -2.68
CA THR A 895 42.21 -49.21 -1.97
C THR A 895 41.06 -48.29 -1.57
N THR A 896 40.13 -48.00 -2.49
CA THR A 896 38.94 -47.18 -2.20
C THR A 896 38.11 -47.79 -1.08
N LEU A 897 37.83 -49.11 -1.16
CA LEU A 897 37.04 -49.80 -0.14
C LEU A 897 37.73 -49.75 1.24
N LEU A 898 39.04 -50.02 1.28
CA LEU A 898 39.81 -50.04 2.52
C LEU A 898 40.23 -48.66 3.02
N SER A 899 39.87 -47.56 2.33
CA SER A 899 40.04 -46.20 2.86
C SER A 899 39.11 -45.96 4.05
N SER A 900 37.90 -46.54 4.04
CA SER A 900 36.99 -46.53 5.18
C SER A 900 37.46 -47.49 6.26
N ALA A 901 37.60 -46.97 7.48
CA ALA A 901 37.89 -47.79 8.65
C ALA A 901 36.75 -48.76 8.97
N THR A 902 35.50 -48.35 8.71
CA THR A 902 34.28 -49.17 8.87
C THR A 902 34.29 -50.35 7.91
N MET A 903 34.55 -50.13 6.62
CA MET A 903 34.65 -51.22 5.64
C MET A 903 35.86 -52.12 5.92
N HIS A 904 36.99 -51.53 6.33
CA HIS A 904 38.18 -52.28 6.73
C HIS A 904 37.90 -53.18 7.95
N ALA A 905 37.22 -52.67 8.98
CA ALA A 905 36.82 -53.43 10.15
C ALA A 905 35.81 -54.54 9.78
N THR A 906 34.81 -54.21 8.97
CA THR A 906 33.77 -55.15 8.53
C THR A 906 34.37 -56.32 7.74
N ILE A 907 35.26 -56.06 6.78
CA ILE A 907 35.95 -57.11 6.03
C ILE A 907 36.89 -57.93 6.93
N SER A 908 37.59 -57.28 7.85
CA SER A 908 38.43 -57.98 8.83
C SER A 908 37.61 -58.95 9.66
N LYS A 909 36.45 -58.51 10.17
CA LYS A 909 35.49 -59.36 10.90
C LYS A 909 35.04 -60.53 10.02
N LYS A 910 34.59 -60.29 8.78
CA LYS A 910 34.15 -61.37 7.87
C LYS A 910 35.25 -62.40 7.60
N LEU A 911 36.50 -61.97 7.43
CA LEU A 911 37.63 -62.88 7.23
C LEU A 911 37.97 -63.68 8.49
N LEU A 912 37.95 -63.04 9.67
CA LEU A 912 38.21 -63.69 10.97
C LEU A 912 37.08 -64.62 11.41
N GLU A 913 35.86 -64.42 10.91
CA GLU A 913 34.70 -65.30 11.13
C GLU A 913 34.70 -66.53 10.23
N LEU A 914 35.55 -66.57 9.19
CA LEU A 914 35.81 -67.82 8.48
C LEU A 914 36.48 -68.80 9.46
N ASN A 915 35.97 -70.02 9.52
CA ASN A 915 36.55 -71.06 10.39
C ASN A 915 38.04 -71.27 10.03
N ASP A 916 38.90 -71.53 11.02
CA ASP A 916 40.33 -71.86 10.84
C ASP A 916 40.53 -73.05 9.86
N THR A 917 39.54 -73.94 9.70
CA THR A 917 39.58 -75.00 8.69
C THR A 917 39.41 -74.52 7.24
N VAL A 918 38.96 -73.28 7.05
CA VAL A 918 38.74 -72.63 5.75
C VAL A 918 39.88 -71.65 5.47
N LEU A 919 40.17 -70.76 6.42
CA LEU A 919 41.23 -69.77 6.29
C LEU A 919 41.92 -69.57 7.64
N ILE A 920 43.21 -69.88 7.71
CA ILE A 920 44.05 -69.55 8.84
C ILE A 920 44.59 -68.15 8.65
N ILE A 921 44.26 -67.23 9.55
CA ILE A 921 44.83 -65.87 9.56
C ILE A 921 45.81 -65.77 10.73
N PRO A 922 47.13 -65.74 10.49
CA PRO A 922 48.09 -65.51 11.55
C PRO A 922 47.89 -64.14 12.22
N THR A 923 48.25 -64.03 13.49
CA THR A 923 48.39 -62.75 14.17
C THR A 923 49.74 -62.10 13.81
N TYR A 924 50.80 -62.90 13.72
CA TYR A 924 52.18 -62.43 13.53
C TYR A 924 53.03 -63.45 12.75
N LEU A 925 53.89 -62.93 11.86
CA LEU A 925 54.88 -63.71 11.12
C LEU A 925 56.28 -63.43 11.69
N GLU A 926 56.88 -64.44 12.34
CA GLU A 926 58.16 -64.30 13.05
C GLU A 926 59.33 -64.08 12.07
N ALA A 927 59.30 -64.72 10.90
CA ALA A 927 60.37 -64.64 9.91
C ALA A 927 60.63 -63.22 9.41
N SER A 928 59.59 -62.38 9.31
CA SER A 928 59.67 -61.00 8.81
C SER A 928 59.35 -59.93 9.86
N ASP A 929 59.17 -60.30 11.12
CA ASP A 929 58.75 -59.39 12.21
C ASP A 929 57.53 -58.52 11.85
N THR A 930 56.48 -59.16 11.32
CA THR A 930 55.32 -58.46 10.75
C THR A 930 54.02 -58.91 11.41
N TYR A 931 53.25 -57.95 11.93
CA TYR A 931 51.88 -58.18 12.38
C TYR A 931 50.93 -58.29 11.19
N ILE A 932 50.13 -59.33 11.19
CA ILE A 932 49.08 -59.58 10.20
C ILE A 932 47.72 -59.12 10.74
N GLN A 933 47.54 -59.19 12.06
CA GLN A 933 46.37 -58.64 12.77
C GLN A 933 46.78 -57.56 13.79
N LYS A 934 45.89 -56.61 14.06
CA LYS A 934 46.03 -55.61 15.12
C LYS A 934 44.71 -55.39 15.84
N ASP A 935 44.74 -55.35 17.17
CA ASP A 935 43.63 -54.89 18.00
C ASP A 935 43.80 -53.39 18.27
N VAL A 936 42.82 -52.58 17.87
CA VAL A 936 42.77 -51.15 18.14
C VAL A 936 41.41 -50.82 18.75
N SER A 937 41.41 -50.35 20.00
CA SER A 937 40.20 -49.96 20.74
C SER A 937 39.13 -51.07 20.81
N GLY A 938 39.53 -52.34 20.81
CA GLY A 938 38.62 -53.50 20.88
C GLY A 938 38.14 -54.02 19.51
N THR A 939 38.54 -53.38 18.40
CA THR A 939 38.30 -53.87 17.04
C THR A 939 39.53 -54.61 16.52
N GLN A 940 39.35 -55.85 16.07
CA GLN A 940 40.40 -56.62 15.41
C GLN A 940 40.43 -56.31 13.90
N PHE A 941 41.56 -55.80 13.43
CA PHE A 941 41.83 -55.53 12.03
C PHE A 941 42.83 -56.53 11.46
N VAL A 942 42.56 -57.06 10.28
CA VAL A 942 43.58 -57.68 9.41
C VAL A 942 44.27 -56.55 8.64
N VAL A 943 45.60 -56.52 8.56
CA VAL A 943 46.32 -55.43 7.88
C VAL A 943 45.87 -55.31 6.42
N LYS A 944 45.66 -54.08 5.92
CA LYS A 944 45.12 -53.80 4.58
C LYS A 944 45.83 -54.57 3.47
N GLN A 945 47.16 -54.68 3.52
CA GLN A 945 47.94 -55.42 2.51
C GLN A 945 47.63 -56.92 2.51
N GLU A 946 47.40 -57.51 3.68
CA GLU A 946 47.03 -58.92 3.78
C GLU A 946 45.60 -59.16 3.28
N ILE A 947 44.65 -58.26 3.59
CA ILE A 947 43.28 -58.34 3.05
C ILE A 947 43.33 -58.33 1.52
N LYS A 948 44.08 -57.39 0.92
CA LYS A 948 44.27 -57.31 -0.54
C LYS A 948 44.85 -58.61 -1.11
N ALA A 949 45.90 -59.13 -0.49
CA ALA A 949 46.53 -60.38 -0.91
C ALA A 949 45.57 -61.57 -0.81
N THR A 950 44.78 -61.64 0.25
CA THR A 950 43.78 -62.69 0.50
C THR A 950 42.64 -62.64 -0.52
N ILE A 951 42.11 -61.44 -0.81
CA ILE A 951 41.09 -61.23 -1.87
C ILE A 951 41.63 -61.68 -3.23
N ASN A 952 42.85 -61.27 -3.60
CA ASN A 952 43.47 -61.66 -4.87
C ASN A 952 43.66 -63.18 -4.97
N ALA A 953 44.06 -63.82 -3.86
CA ALA A 953 44.18 -65.27 -3.79
C ALA A 953 42.83 -65.99 -3.94
N PHE A 954 41.76 -65.48 -3.32
CA PHE A 954 40.42 -66.03 -3.50
C PHE A 954 39.91 -65.88 -4.94
N ILE A 955 40.11 -64.73 -5.57
CA ILE A 955 39.75 -64.52 -6.98
C ILE A 955 40.54 -65.47 -7.89
N GLU A 956 41.85 -65.63 -7.64
CA GLU A 956 42.70 -66.55 -8.40
C GLU A 956 42.25 -68.03 -8.26
N MET A 957 41.72 -68.41 -7.10
CA MET A 957 41.12 -69.73 -6.87
C MET A 957 39.69 -69.86 -7.41
N GLY A 958 39.11 -68.80 -7.97
CA GLY A 958 37.81 -68.79 -8.64
C GLY A 958 36.62 -68.45 -7.73
N TYR A 959 36.84 -67.94 -6.53
CA TYR A 959 35.76 -67.44 -5.66
C TYR A 959 35.29 -66.06 -6.12
N ILE A 960 33.97 -65.84 -6.11
CA ILE A 960 33.33 -64.61 -6.61
C ILE A 960 32.78 -63.72 -5.49
N ASP A 961 32.56 -64.27 -4.30
CA ASP A 961 32.09 -63.60 -3.08
C ASP A 961 32.62 -64.34 -1.84
N MET A 962 32.48 -63.73 -0.66
CA MET A 962 32.97 -64.31 0.60
C MET A 962 32.05 -65.39 1.19
N GLU A 963 30.75 -65.38 0.88
CA GLU A 963 29.76 -66.31 1.47
C GLU A 963 29.96 -67.75 0.96
N HIS A 964 30.43 -67.91 -0.28
CA HIS A 964 30.64 -69.22 -0.90
C HIS A 964 32.03 -69.81 -0.67
N ILE A 965 32.86 -69.19 0.18
CA ILE A 965 34.18 -69.71 0.55
C ILE A 965 34.01 -70.78 1.64
N ASN A 966 33.85 -72.04 1.20
CA ASN A 966 33.60 -73.17 2.10
C ASN A 966 34.87 -73.96 2.43
N ASP A 967 35.91 -73.88 1.60
CA ASP A 967 37.19 -74.58 1.73
C ASP A 967 38.25 -73.94 0.83
N VAL A 968 39.54 -74.17 1.13
CA VAL A 968 40.66 -73.92 0.21
C VAL A 968 41.06 -75.26 -0.41
N SER A 969 40.38 -75.65 -1.49
CA SER A 969 40.54 -77.00 -2.04
C SER A 969 41.89 -77.21 -2.74
N PRO A 970 42.53 -78.40 -2.61
CA PRO A 970 43.78 -78.72 -3.31
C PRO A 970 43.69 -78.53 -4.83
N ASN A 971 42.53 -78.83 -5.44
CA ASN A 971 42.32 -78.66 -6.87
C ASN A 971 42.36 -77.18 -7.28
N ASN A 972 41.75 -76.28 -6.50
CA ASN A 972 41.81 -74.84 -6.79
C ASN A 972 43.22 -74.30 -6.58
N VAL A 973 43.88 -74.73 -5.49
CA VAL A 973 45.26 -74.36 -5.18
C VAL A 973 46.22 -74.77 -6.30
N LEU A 974 46.20 -76.03 -6.77
CA LEU A 974 47.12 -76.54 -7.79
C LEU A 974 46.90 -75.92 -9.18
N ASN A 975 45.71 -75.37 -9.45
CA ASN A 975 45.39 -74.73 -10.73
C ASN A 975 45.62 -73.21 -10.73
N ALA A 976 45.80 -72.59 -9.56
CA ALA A 976 46.07 -71.17 -9.38
C ALA A 976 47.50 -70.73 -9.79
N ASN A 977 47.69 -69.43 -9.93
CA ASN A 977 48.98 -68.77 -10.01
C ASN A 977 49.60 -68.59 -8.60
N TYR A 978 50.67 -69.35 -8.33
CA TYR A 978 51.33 -69.36 -7.02
C TYR A 978 51.96 -68.01 -6.62
N ASP A 979 52.37 -67.18 -7.59
CA ASP A 979 52.89 -65.84 -7.29
C ASP A 979 51.82 -64.90 -6.74
N ILE A 980 50.54 -65.12 -7.10
CA ILE A 980 49.39 -64.39 -6.58
C ILE A 980 48.93 -65.02 -5.26
N LEU A 981 48.77 -66.34 -5.26
CA LEU A 981 48.25 -67.12 -4.12
C LEU A 981 49.11 -66.94 -2.86
N LEU A 982 50.43 -67.09 -3.00
CA LEU A 982 51.37 -67.05 -1.87
C LEU A 982 51.86 -65.63 -1.54
N ASN A 983 51.23 -64.59 -2.10
CA ASN A 983 51.38 -63.23 -1.56
C ASN A 983 50.60 -63.03 -0.25
N SER A 984 49.56 -63.83 0.00
CA SER A 984 48.82 -63.83 1.27
C SER A 984 49.49 -64.79 2.24
N VAL A 985 49.84 -64.27 3.41
CA VAL A 985 50.39 -65.08 4.50
C VAL A 985 49.31 -66.03 5.04
N SER A 986 48.05 -65.59 5.06
CA SER A 986 46.91 -66.40 5.51
C SER A 986 46.66 -67.61 4.60
N ILE A 987 46.73 -67.41 3.28
CA ILE A 987 46.59 -68.50 2.31
C ILE A 987 47.82 -69.41 2.33
N GLN A 988 49.03 -68.86 2.47
CA GLN A 988 50.24 -69.66 2.66
C GLN A 988 50.14 -70.55 3.91
N ALA A 989 49.68 -70.00 5.04
CA ALA A 989 49.46 -70.74 6.28
C ALA A 989 48.42 -71.86 6.09
N THR A 990 47.29 -71.53 5.46
CA THR A 990 46.21 -72.49 5.19
C THR A 990 46.67 -73.65 4.31
N ILE A 991 47.37 -73.37 3.21
CA ILE A 991 47.90 -74.43 2.32
C ILE A 991 48.97 -75.24 3.04
N SER A 992 49.82 -74.58 3.83
CA SER A 992 50.86 -75.27 4.60
C SER A 992 50.26 -76.22 5.62
N ASP A 993 49.19 -75.82 6.31
CA ASP A 993 48.47 -76.67 7.27
C ASP A 993 47.91 -77.92 6.59
N LEU A 994 47.20 -77.76 5.46
CA LEU A 994 46.65 -78.88 4.68
C LEU A 994 47.71 -79.90 4.23
N ILE A 995 48.94 -79.45 3.98
CA ILE A 995 50.04 -80.32 3.57
C ILE A 995 50.78 -80.89 4.79
N LEU A 996 51.09 -80.06 5.79
CA LEU A 996 51.89 -80.43 6.96
C LEU A 996 51.17 -81.41 7.88
N ASP A 997 49.83 -81.40 7.92
CA ASP A 997 49.03 -82.37 8.69
C ASP A 997 49.28 -83.83 8.22
N HIS A 998 49.70 -83.99 6.96
CA HIS A 998 49.95 -85.30 6.33
C HIS A 998 51.43 -85.57 6.00
N ALA A 999 52.30 -84.56 6.07
CA ALA A 999 53.71 -84.68 5.70
C ALA A 999 54.59 -85.21 6.86
N LEU A 1000 55.64 -85.95 6.51
CA LEU A 1000 56.69 -86.37 7.44
C LEU A 1000 57.84 -85.36 7.46
N ASP A 1001 58.73 -85.49 8.44
CA ASP A 1001 60.01 -84.78 8.47
C ASP A 1001 61.17 -85.67 8.00
N GLU A 1002 62.36 -85.08 7.89
CA GLU A 1002 63.56 -85.76 7.39
C GLU A 1002 64.13 -86.82 8.35
N GLN A 1003 63.55 -87.00 9.55
CA GLN A 1003 63.94 -88.03 10.52
C GLN A 1003 63.17 -89.35 10.33
N THR A 1004 62.24 -89.42 9.38
CA THR A 1004 61.48 -90.63 9.08
C THR A 1004 62.38 -91.78 8.60
N SER A 1005 61.93 -93.03 8.80
CA SER A 1005 62.65 -94.22 8.34
C SER A 1005 62.74 -94.26 6.81
N VAL A 1006 63.84 -94.82 6.28
CA VAL A 1006 64.03 -95.01 4.83
C VAL A 1006 62.95 -95.89 4.20
N GLY A 1007 62.61 -95.62 2.94
CA GLY A 1007 61.55 -96.31 2.19
C GLY A 1007 60.14 -95.77 2.40
N ALA A 1008 59.98 -94.63 3.08
CA ALA A 1008 58.69 -93.93 3.18
C ALA A 1008 58.33 -93.31 1.83
N SER A 1009 57.08 -93.50 1.40
CA SER A 1009 56.51 -92.89 0.19
C SER A 1009 55.66 -91.65 0.49
N THR A 1010 55.41 -91.35 1.76
CA THR A 1010 54.74 -90.11 2.18
C THR A 1010 55.64 -88.91 1.91
N LEU A 1011 55.06 -87.77 1.53
CA LEU A 1011 55.79 -86.52 1.32
C LEU A 1011 56.60 -86.14 2.57
N ILE A 1012 57.87 -85.84 2.38
CA ILE A 1012 58.78 -85.35 3.42
C ILE A 1012 58.99 -83.86 3.21
N ILE A 1013 58.66 -83.06 4.23
CA ILE A 1013 58.95 -81.63 4.27
C ILE A 1013 59.99 -81.39 5.36
N PRO A 1014 61.26 -81.11 5.00
CA PRO A 1014 62.32 -80.89 5.98
C PRO A 1014 61.99 -79.76 6.96
N THR A 1015 62.34 -79.92 8.23
CA THR A 1015 62.05 -78.90 9.26
C THR A 1015 62.71 -77.55 8.97
N HIS A 1016 63.78 -77.54 8.16
CA HIS A 1016 64.46 -76.32 7.74
C HIS A 1016 63.55 -75.34 7.01
N PHE A 1017 62.63 -75.83 6.17
CA PHE A 1017 61.72 -75.00 5.38
C PHE A 1017 60.38 -74.74 6.10
N ARG A 1018 60.31 -74.97 7.41
CA ARG A 1018 59.12 -74.73 8.23
C ARG A 1018 59.34 -73.48 9.08
N GLU A 1019 58.81 -72.34 8.64
CA GLU A 1019 58.89 -71.07 9.37
C GLU A 1019 57.79 -70.96 10.44
N SER A 1020 58.05 -70.16 11.48
CA SER A 1020 57.10 -69.96 12.58
C SER A 1020 56.09 -68.85 12.26
N ILE A 1021 54.83 -69.11 12.60
CA ILE A 1021 53.75 -68.14 12.63
C ILE A 1021 53.06 -68.19 13.99
N GLU A 1022 52.43 -67.09 14.39
CA GLU A 1022 51.56 -67.05 15.56
C GLU A 1022 50.10 -67.07 15.10
N VAL A 1023 49.34 -68.09 15.50
CA VAL A 1023 47.90 -68.21 15.23
C VAL A 1023 47.21 -68.31 16.58
N ASN A 1024 46.26 -67.41 16.88
CA ASN A 1024 45.55 -67.41 18.17
C ASN A 1024 46.49 -67.43 19.39
N GLN A 1025 47.62 -66.73 19.31
CA GLN A 1025 48.69 -66.68 20.34
C GLN A 1025 49.47 -67.99 20.54
N ILE A 1026 49.34 -68.94 19.61
CA ILE A 1026 50.07 -70.21 19.61
C ILE A 1026 51.05 -70.20 18.44
N THR A 1027 52.29 -70.63 18.71
CA THR A 1027 53.30 -70.78 17.65
C THR A 1027 53.03 -72.03 16.84
N GLU A 1028 52.67 -71.84 15.57
CA GLU A 1028 52.45 -72.89 14.57
C GLU A 1028 53.56 -72.85 13.49
N LYS A 1029 53.53 -73.83 12.58
CA LYS A 1029 54.49 -73.95 11.49
C LYS A 1029 53.82 -73.85 10.12
N GLN A 1030 54.41 -73.06 9.23
CA GLN A 1030 54.04 -73.03 7.82
C GLN A 1030 55.27 -73.31 6.95
N VAL A 1031 55.07 -73.75 5.70
CA VAL A 1031 56.16 -73.97 4.76
C VAL A 1031 56.59 -72.61 4.19
N GLU A 1032 57.90 -72.36 4.12
CA GLU A 1032 58.45 -71.15 3.49
C GLU A 1032 57.91 -70.98 2.07
N ARG A 1033 57.49 -69.76 1.72
CA ARG A 1033 56.86 -69.42 0.44
C ARG A 1033 57.58 -69.99 -0.78
N ASP A 1034 58.91 -69.81 -0.87
CA ASP A 1034 59.71 -70.20 -2.03
C ASP A 1034 59.80 -71.73 -2.19
N GLU A 1035 59.80 -72.48 -1.09
CA GLU A 1035 59.76 -73.94 -1.14
C GLU A 1035 58.35 -74.44 -1.41
N LEU A 1036 57.33 -73.82 -0.81
CA LEU A 1036 55.93 -74.18 -1.04
C LEU A 1036 55.54 -74.01 -2.52
N SER A 1037 55.97 -72.93 -3.18
CA SER A 1037 55.74 -72.72 -4.62
C SER A 1037 56.36 -73.83 -5.48
N LYS A 1038 57.61 -74.24 -5.18
CA LYS A 1038 58.30 -75.33 -5.89
C LYS A 1038 57.64 -76.68 -5.62
N LEU A 1039 57.21 -76.90 -4.38
CA LEU A 1039 56.49 -78.10 -3.98
C LEU A 1039 55.16 -78.19 -4.73
N LEU A 1040 54.31 -77.16 -4.70
CA LEU A 1040 53.03 -77.13 -5.42
C LEU A 1040 53.22 -77.30 -6.94
N THR A 1041 54.30 -76.75 -7.52
CA THR A 1041 54.66 -76.98 -8.93
C THR A 1041 54.91 -78.46 -9.21
N SER A 1042 55.61 -79.13 -8.30
CA SER A 1042 55.93 -80.55 -8.41
C SER A 1042 54.68 -81.43 -8.20
N LEU A 1043 53.85 -81.09 -7.21
CA LEU A 1043 52.60 -81.76 -6.92
C LEU A 1043 51.59 -81.65 -8.08
N LYS A 1044 51.53 -80.49 -8.75
CA LYS A 1044 50.74 -80.30 -9.97
C LYS A 1044 51.21 -81.23 -11.10
N LEU A 1045 52.52 -81.37 -11.31
CA LEU A 1045 53.08 -82.28 -12.32
C LEU A 1045 52.77 -83.75 -12.03
N LEU A 1046 52.67 -84.13 -10.76
CA LEU A 1046 52.24 -85.46 -10.33
C LEU A 1046 50.75 -85.72 -10.54
N ASN A 1047 49.96 -84.72 -10.94
CA ASN A 1047 48.50 -84.79 -11.02
C ASN A 1047 47.85 -85.28 -9.71
N ILE A 1048 48.39 -84.88 -8.56
CA ILE A 1048 47.73 -85.21 -7.29
C ILE A 1048 46.39 -84.48 -7.21
N THR A 1049 45.39 -85.16 -6.66
CA THR A 1049 44.03 -84.62 -6.53
C THR A 1049 43.69 -84.17 -5.12
N ASP A 1050 44.53 -84.57 -4.15
CA ASP A 1050 44.48 -84.21 -2.74
C ASP A 1050 45.92 -84.12 -2.21
N PHE A 1051 46.09 -83.60 -1.00
CA PHE A 1051 47.37 -83.61 -0.28
C PHE A 1051 47.52 -84.85 0.63
N GLU A 1052 46.59 -85.81 0.51
CA GLU A 1052 46.51 -87.01 1.34
C GLU A 1052 46.94 -88.25 0.53
N GLY A 1053 48.23 -88.54 0.46
CA GLY A 1053 48.65 -89.69 -0.32
C GLY A 1053 50.13 -90.03 -0.26
N ALA A 1054 50.41 -91.30 -0.58
CA ALA A 1054 51.75 -91.74 -0.90
C ALA A 1054 52.11 -91.33 -2.34
N MET A 1055 53.36 -90.89 -2.53
CA MET A 1055 53.92 -90.63 -3.84
C MET A 1055 53.98 -91.91 -4.69
N ASP A 1056 53.42 -91.86 -5.91
CA ASP A 1056 53.39 -93.02 -6.81
C ASP A 1056 54.75 -93.22 -7.47
N ALA A 1057 55.51 -94.19 -6.95
CA ALA A 1057 56.81 -94.57 -7.48
C ALA A 1057 56.76 -95.00 -8.96
N THR A 1058 55.64 -95.55 -9.44
CA THR A 1058 55.46 -95.95 -10.84
C THR A 1058 55.37 -94.72 -11.72
N LEU A 1059 54.51 -93.76 -11.36
CA LEU A 1059 54.35 -92.51 -12.09
C LEU A 1059 55.69 -91.76 -12.18
N ILE A 1060 56.38 -91.64 -11.04
CA ILE A 1060 57.70 -91.00 -10.94
C ILE A 1060 58.71 -91.70 -11.85
N THR A 1061 58.71 -93.04 -11.89
CA THR A 1061 59.63 -93.81 -12.76
C THR A 1061 59.42 -93.48 -14.23
N THR A 1062 58.17 -93.24 -14.65
CA THR A 1062 57.85 -92.96 -16.06
C THR A 1062 58.03 -91.50 -16.49
N MET A 1063 58.42 -90.59 -15.59
CA MET A 1063 58.58 -89.17 -15.89
C MET A 1063 59.68 -88.89 -16.92
N SER A 1064 59.50 -87.81 -17.69
CA SER A 1064 60.54 -87.33 -18.60
C SER A 1064 61.70 -86.70 -17.82
N LYS A 1065 62.86 -86.59 -18.47
CA LYS A 1065 64.03 -85.91 -17.88
C LYS A 1065 63.69 -84.47 -17.44
N SER A 1066 62.95 -83.72 -18.27
CA SER A 1066 62.58 -82.34 -17.95
C SER A 1066 61.61 -82.25 -16.78
N ASP A 1067 60.68 -83.21 -16.65
CA ASP A 1067 59.75 -83.23 -15.52
C ASP A 1067 60.52 -83.53 -14.23
N LEU A 1068 61.45 -84.51 -14.26
CA LEU A 1068 62.32 -84.80 -13.11
C LEU A 1068 63.20 -83.60 -12.73
N ASP A 1069 63.70 -82.83 -13.71
CA ASP A 1069 64.42 -81.59 -13.45
C ASP A 1069 63.53 -80.58 -12.70
N THR A 1070 62.26 -80.45 -13.08
CA THR A 1070 61.29 -79.58 -12.38
C THR A 1070 60.93 -80.13 -10.99
N MET A 1071 60.65 -81.42 -10.86
CA MET A 1071 60.33 -82.07 -9.57
C MET A 1071 61.43 -81.83 -8.53
N LEU A 1072 62.69 -82.02 -8.93
CA LEU A 1072 63.84 -81.89 -8.03
C LEU A 1072 64.22 -80.42 -7.73
N LEU A 1073 63.50 -79.42 -8.25
CA LEU A 1073 63.66 -78.04 -7.78
C LEU A 1073 63.20 -77.90 -6.33
N SER A 1074 62.14 -78.61 -5.92
CA SER A 1074 61.69 -78.68 -4.52
C SER A 1074 62.64 -79.53 -3.69
N ALA A 1075 63.07 -78.98 -2.55
CA ALA A 1075 63.88 -79.72 -1.59
C ALA A 1075 63.06 -80.81 -0.88
N SER A 1076 61.76 -80.60 -0.69
CA SER A 1076 60.83 -81.57 -0.12
C SER A 1076 60.67 -82.80 -1.03
N ILE A 1077 60.54 -82.59 -2.34
CA ILE A 1077 60.53 -83.69 -3.31
C ILE A 1077 61.87 -84.41 -3.36
N HIS A 1078 62.99 -83.66 -3.29
CA HIS A 1078 64.32 -84.26 -3.26
C HIS A 1078 64.52 -85.18 -2.05
N ALA A 1079 64.15 -84.73 -0.85
CA ALA A 1079 64.18 -85.54 0.37
C ALA A 1079 63.26 -86.77 0.27
N THR A 1080 62.07 -86.60 -0.30
CA THR A 1080 61.10 -87.69 -0.51
C THR A 1080 61.65 -88.75 -1.46
N TYR A 1081 62.19 -88.35 -2.62
CA TYR A 1081 62.73 -89.30 -3.61
C TYR A 1081 63.97 -90.02 -3.09
N ASP A 1082 64.85 -89.32 -2.37
CA ASP A 1082 66.00 -89.94 -1.69
C ASP A 1082 65.55 -91.02 -0.69
N ASN A 1083 64.55 -90.70 0.14
CA ASN A 1083 64.03 -91.64 1.14
C ASN A 1083 63.39 -92.87 0.46
N MET A 1084 62.57 -92.67 -0.57
CA MET A 1084 61.98 -93.75 -1.37
C MET A 1084 63.06 -94.63 -2.03
N LEU A 1085 64.10 -94.02 -2.61
CA LEU A 1085 65.20 -94.69 -3.27
C LEU A 1085 66.00 -95.55 -2.29
N LYS A 1086 66.33 -95.02 -1.10
CA LYS A 1086 67.01 -95.76 -0.03
C LYS A 1086 66.22 -96.96 0.50
N GLY A 1087 64.92 -97.00 0.25
CA GLY A 1087 64.07 -98.17 0.54
C GLY A 1087 64.30 -99.37 -0.40
N ASN A 1088 64.96 -99.17 -1.54
CA ASN A 1088 65.20 -100.25 -2.49
C ASN A 1088 66.30 -101.21 -1.96
N SER A 1089 65.89 -102.44 -1.61
CA SER A 1089 66.80 -103.45 -1.04
C SER A 1089 67.78 -104.07 -2.04
N TYR A 1090 67.64 -103.80 -3.34
CA TYR A 1090 68.48 -104.36 -4.40
C TYR A 1090 69.65 -103.46 -4.80
N ILE A 1091 69.74 -102.26 -4.23
CA ILE A 1091 70.79 -101.30 -4.55
C ILE A 1091 71.60 -100.96 -3.30
N ASP A 1092 72.81 -100.46 -3.54
CA ASP A 1092 73.66 -99.84 -2.53
C ASP A 1092 74.11 -98.48 -3.09
N ILE A 1093 73.76 -97.40 -2.40
CA ILE A 1093 74.02 -96.03 -2.86
C ILE A 1093 75.46 -95.67 -2.45
N PRO A 1094 76.40 -95.48 -3.39
CA PRO A 1094 77.80 -95.23 -3.05
C PRO A 1094 77.99 -93.83 -2.45
N GLU A 1095 79.00 -93.64 -1.60
CA GLU A 1095 79.29 -92.34 -0.97
C GLU A 1095 79.53 -91.22 -2.00
N LEU A 1096 80.05 -91.52 -3.18
CA LEU A 1096 80.23 -90.54 -4.28
C LEU A 1096 78.91 -90.05 -4.89
N ALA A 1097 77.79 -90.72 -4.60
CA ALA A 1097 76.45 -90.32 -5.04
C ALA A 1097 75.69 -89.50 -3.99
N LYS A 1098 76.28 -89.27 -2.81
CA LYS A 1098 75.65 -88.60 -1.67
C LYS A 1098 76.30 -87.25 -1.40
N GLN A 1099 75.55 -86.35 -0.77
CA GLN A 1099 76.00 -85.04 -0.33
C GLN A 1099 75.32 -84.65 0.99
N ASP A 1100 75.90 -83.66 1.69
CA ASP A 1100 75.26 -83.02 2.84
C ASP A 1100 74.70 -81.66 2.43
N LEU A 1101 73.40 -81.45 2.63
CA LEU A 1101 72.70 -80.20 2.36
C LEU A 1101 72.12 -79.61 3.65
N ILE A 1102 71.82 -78.31 3.63
CA ILE A 1102 71.31 -77.58 4.82
C ILE A 1102 70.02 -78.18 5.40
N TYR A 1103 69.22 -78.84 4.57
CA TYR A 1103 67.96 -79.46 4.98
C TYR A 1103 68.06 -80.97 5.24
N GLN A 1104 69.14 -81.65 4.82
CA GLN A 1104 69.34 -83.08 5.06
C GLN A 1104 70.79 -83.52 4.80
N ASN A 1105 71.35 -84.31 5.71
CA ASN A 1105 72.66 -84.95 5.55
C ASN A 1105 72.54 -86.32 4.85
N ASP A 1106 73.63 -86.78 4.24
CA ASP A 1106 73.71 -88.06 3.51
C ASP A 1106 72.60 -88.23 2.46
N ILE A 1107 72.18 -87.15 1.80
CA ILE A 1107 71.12 -87.17 0.78
C ILE A 1107 71.74 -87.47 -0.59
N THR A 1108 71.13 -88.36 -1.37
CA THR A 1108 71.60 -88.67 -2.73
C THR A 1108 71.57 -87.40 -3.59
N GLU A 1109 72.55 -87.18 -4.47
CA GLU A 1109 72.58 -86.02 -5.35
C GLU A 1109 71.36 -85.99 -6.30
N LYS A 1110 70.77 -84.80 -6.53
CA LYS A 1110 69.62 -84.60 -7.42
C LYS A 1110 69.84 -85.23 -8.81
N GLU A 1111 71.01 -84.98 -9.40
CA GLU A 1111 71.38 -85.54 -10.69
C GLU A 1111 71.45 -87.07 -10.66
N GLU A 1112 71.92 -87.66 -9.57
CA GLU A 1112 72.01 -89.11 -9.43
C GLU A 1112 70.64 -89.77 -9.24
N ILE A 1113 69.76 -89.20 -8.41
CA ILE A 1113 68.37 -89.67 -8.28
C ILE A 1113 67.69 -89.66 -9.66
N LYS A 1114 67.83 -88.57 -10.42
CA LYS A 1114 67.30 -88.45 -11.77
C LYS A 1114 67.89 -89.51 -12.71
N ASN A 1115 69.21 -89.67 -12.72
CA ASN A 1115 69.88 -90.67 -13.57
C ASN A 1115 69.43 -92.09 -13.23
N PHE A 1116 69.26 -92.42 -11.94
CA PHE A 1116 68.79 -93.72 -11.49
C PHE A 1116 67.33 -93.98 -11.87
N ILE A 1117 66.45 -92.98 -11.73
CA ILE A 1117 65.05 -93.08 -12.16
C ILE A 1117 64.96 -93.30 -13.68
N LEU A 1118 65.73 -92.55 -14.48
CA LEU A 1118 65.78 -92.74 -15.93
C LEU A 1118 66.33 -94.13 -16.30
N ALA A 1119 67.33 -94.63 -15.57
CA ALA A 1119 67.83 -95.97 -15.74
C ALA A 1119 66.76 -97.03 -15.43
N ALA A 1120 66.00 -96.85 -14.34
CA ALA A 1120 64.89 -97.73 -13.95
C ALA A 1120 63.79 -97.78 -15.01
N ASN A 1121 63.42 -96.62 -15.56
CA ASN A 1121 62.44 -96.52 -16.65
C ASN A 1121 62.92 -97.26 -17.91
N THR A 1122 64.18 -97.03 -18.28
CA THR A 1122 64.81 -97.62 -19.46
C THR A 1122 64.85 -99.15 -19.37
N LEU A 1123 65.28 -99.69 -18.22
CA LEU A 1123 65.36 -101.13 -18.03
C LEU A 1123 63.99 -101.81 -18.05
N THR A 1124 63.00 -101.18 -17.41
CA THR A 1124 61.68 -101.79 -17.19
C THR A 1124 60.67 -101.46 -18.30
N SER A 1125 61.06 -100.67 -19.30
CA SER A 1125 60.16 -100.15 -20.34
C SER A 1125 58.90 -99.49 -19.75
N GLY A 1126 59.05 -98.81 -18.61
CA GLY A 1126 57.97 -98.15 -17.87
C GLY A 1126 57.04 -99.06 -17.07
N SER A 1127 57.34 -100.36 -16.92
CA SER A 1127 56.50 -101.33 -16.20
C SER A 1127 56.93 -101.63 -14.75
N GLY A 1128 58.09 -101.13 -14.33
CA GLY A 1128 58.63 -101.30 -12.97
C GLY A 1128 58.81 -99.98 -12.23
N THR A 1129 59.35 -100.04 -11.01
CA THR A 1129 59.52 -98.86 -10.15
C THR A 1129 60.96 -98.69 -9.70
N PHE A 1130 61.43 -97.45 -9.57
CA PHE A 1130 62.78 -97.15 -9.07
C PHE A 1130 63.00 -97.65 -7.63
N THR A 1131 61.95 -97.84 -6.84
CA THR A 1131 62.03 -98.32 -5.46
C THR A 1131 62.21 -99.84 -5.35
N THR A 1132 62.01 -100.60 -6.43
CA THR A 1132 62.17 -102.07 -6.41
C THR A 1132 62.97 -102.63 -7.59
N VAL A 1133 63.42 -101.79 -8.51
CA VAL A 1133 64.21 -102.23 -9.68
C VAL A 1133 65.57 -102.78 -9.25
N SER A 1134 66.00 -103.85 -9.91
CA SER A 1134 67.35 -104.41 -9.81
C SER A 1134 68.02 -104.37 -11.16
N PHE A 1135 69.33 -104.15 -11.18
CA PHE A 1135 70.14 -104.13 -12.40
C PHE A 1135 71.14 -105.29 -12.35
N ASP A 1136 71.19 -106.07 -13.43
CA ASP A 1136 72.19 -107.12 -13.64
C ASP A 1136 72.78 -107.02 -15.05
N ILE A 1137 73.99 -107.55 -15.23
CA ILE A 1137 74.74 -107.43 -16.49
C ILE A 1137 73.95 -108.03 -17.66
N THR A 1138 73.25 -109.15 -17.45
CA THR A 1138 72.44 -109.79 -18.49
C THR A 1138 71.32 -108.88 -18.98
N SER A 1139 70.63 -108.19 -18.07
CA SER A 1139 69.54 -107.27 -18.39
C SER A 1139 70.06 -106.03 -19.11
N ILE A 1140 71.26 -105.53 -18.75
CA ILE A 1140 71.92 -104.43 -19.46
C ILE A 1140 72.34 -104.84 -20.88
N MET A 1141 72.91 -106.03 -21.07
CA MET A 1141 73.32 -106.51 -22.39
C MET A 1141 72.16 -106.62 -23.39
N ASN A 1142 70.93 -106.80 -22.90
CA ASN A 1142 69.73 -106.87 -23.74
C ASN A 1142 69.22 -105.49 -24.19
N LEU A 1143 69.77 -104.38 -23.67
CA LEU A 1143 69.47 -103.02 -24.07
C LEU A 1143 70.27 -102.60 -25.32
N THR A 1144 69.77 -101.60 -26.05
CA THR A 1144 70.53 -100.96 -27.14
C THR A 1144 71.71 -100.14 -26.62
N GLU A 1145 72.70 -99.84 -27.46
CA GLU A 1145 73.86 -99.02 -27.06
C GLU A 1145 73.46 -97.66 -26.47
N THR A 1146 72.39 -97.03 -26.99
CA THR A 1146 71.88 -95.76 -26.48
C THR A 1146 71.18 -95.91 -25.12
N GLU A 1147 70.47 -97.03 -24.90
CA GLU A 1147 69.83 -97.33 -23.61
C GLU A 1147 70.86 -97.73 -22.55
N GLN A 1148 71.90 -98.48 -22.93
CA GLN A 1148 73.05 -98.77 -22.07
C GLN A 1148 73.76 -97.48 -21.65
N ASP A 1149 74.02 -96.58 -22.59
CA ASP A 1149 74.62 -95.26 -22.33
C ASP A 1149 73.79 -94.48 -21.28
N LEU A 1150 72.46 -94.50 -21.42
CA LEU A 1150 71.55 -93.84 -20.49
C LEU A 1150 71.57 -94.48 -19.08
N VAL A 1151 71.46 -95.80 -19.02
CA VAL A 1151 71.42 -96.57 -17.75
C VAL A 1151 72.73 -96.43 -16.97
N LEU A 1152 73.87 -96.45 -17.66
CA LEU A 1152 75.19 -96.33 -17.04
C LEU A 1152 75.55 -94.90 -16.60
N ASN A 1153 74.70 -93.90 -16.86
CA ASN A 1153 74.91 -92.57 -16.27
C ASN A 1153 74.73 -92.58 -14.74
N SER A 1154 73.93 -93.50 -14.19
CA SER A 1154 73.73 -93.64 -12.74
C SER A 1154 74.93 -94.28 -12.06
N MET A 1155 75.50 -93.59 -11.08
CA MET A 1155 76.52 -94.14 -10.18
C MET A 1155 76.01 -95.35 -9.39
N ILE A 1156 74.75 -95.35 -8.94
CA ILE A 1156 74.14 -96.44 -8.20
C ILE A 1156 74.08 -97.71 -9.05
N VAL A 1157 73.66 -97.60 -10.31
CA VAL A 1157 73.64 -98.73 -11.24
C VAL A 1157 75.05 -99.28 -11.46
N ARG A 1158 76.01 -98.39 -11.72
CA ARG A 1158 77.41 -98.80 -11.93
C ARG A 1158 78.03 -99.45 -10.69
N ASN A 1159 77.70 -98.97 -9.50
CA ASN A 1159 78.09 -99.59 -8.23
C ASN A 1159 77.54 -101.03 -8.10
N GLY A 1160 76.25 -101.21 -8.37
CA GLY A 1160 75.62 -102.53 -8.34
C GLY A 1160 76.24 -103.52 -9.35
N LEU A 1161 76.43 -103.08 -10.60
CA LEU A 1161 77.02 -103.91 -11.66
C LEU A 1161 78.50 -104.23 -11.40
N THR A 1162 79.25 -103.33 -10.76
CA THR A 1162 80.67 -103.58 -10.46
C THR A 1162 80.83 -104.80 -9.56
N ASN A 1163 79.99 -104.93 -8.53
CA ASN A 1163 80.00 -106.09 -7.64
C ASN A 1163 79.72 -107.40 -8.40
N GLU A 1164 78.80 -107.38 -9.36
CA GLU A 1164 78.53 -108.54 -10.21
C GLU A 1164 79.72 -108.85 -11.14
N ILE A 1165 80.29 -107.83 -11.79
CA ILE A 1165 81.45 -107.97 -12.68
C ILE A 1165 82.64 -108.60 -11.96
N HIS A 1166 82.94 -108.14 -10.75
CA HIS A 1166 84.02 -108.69 -9.92
C HIS A 1166 83.80 -110.15 -9.52
N SER A 1167 82.55 -110.63 -9.53
CA SER A 1167 82.26 -112.05 -9.24
C SER A 1167 82.52 -112.99 -10.42
N VAL A 1168 82.62 -112.45 -11.65
CA VAL A 1168 82.74 -113.23 -12.90
C VAL A 1168 84.11 -113.05 -13.57
N ILE A 1169 84.72 -111.85 -13.50
CA ILE A 1169 85.99 -111.51 -14.16
C ILE A 1169 87.08 -111.26 -13.10
N ASP A 1170 88.29 -111.80 -13.33
CA ASP A 1170 89.46 -111.52 -12.47
C ASP A 1170 89.97 -110.08 -12.69
N GLU A 1171 89.57 -109.20 -11.78
CA GLU A 1171 89.85 -107.76 -11.75
C GLU A 1171 91.34 -107.40 -11.77
N ASN A 1172 92.21 -108.26 -11.23
CA ASN A 1172 93.61 -107.92 -10.97
C ASN A 1172 94.50 -107.96 -12.22
N THR A 1173 94.00 -108.54 -13.32
CA THR A 1173 94.78 -108.68 -14.57
C THR A 1173 94.10 -108.13 -15.82
N LEU A 1174 92.81 -107.77 -15.76
CA LEU A 1174 92.02 -107.50 -16.97
C LEU A 1174 91.42 -106.08 -17.06
N LEU A 1175 91.32 -105.34 -15.95
CA LEU A 1175 90.81 -103.95 -15.93
C LEU A 1175 91.89 -102.97 -15.43
N ALA A 1176 91.99 -101.81 -16.09
CA ALA A 1176 92.93 -100.74 -15.75
C ALA A 1176 92.34 -99.77 -14.73
N ASP A 1177 93.18 -99.06 -13.98
CA ASP A 1177 92.76 -98.20 -12.88
C ASP A 1177 91.79 -97.09 -13.32
N HIS A 1178 91.98 -96.53 -14.52
CA HIS A 1178 91.08 -95.51 -15.09
C HIS A 1178 89.66 -96.03 -15.45
N HIS A 1179 89.44 -97.35 -15.42
CA HIS A 1179 88.10 -97.92 -15.52
C HIS A 1179 87.33 -97.85 -14.20
N TYR A 1180 87.96 -97.43 -13.10
CA TYR A 1180 87.32 -97.19 -11.80
C TYR A 1180 87.17 -95.71 -11.51
N GLU A 1181 86.13 -95.33 -10.77
CA GLU A 1181 85.90 -93.94 -10.39
C GLU A 1181 87.12 -93.36 -9.66
N ASN A 1182 87.43 -92.09 -9.96
CA ASN A 1182 88.65 -91.42 -9.48
C ASN A 1182 89.98 -92.15 -9.78
N GLY A 1183 89.98 -93.18 -10.63
CA GLY A 1183 91.14 -94.03 -10.87
C GLY A 1183 91.46 -95.00 -9.71
N ASP A 1184 90.53 -95.25 -8.80
CA ASP A 1184 90.75 -96.06 -7.59
C ASP A 1184 89.96 -97.36 -7.63
N ARG A 1185 90.66 -98.50 -7.62
CA ARG A 1185 90.07 -99.85 -7.66
C ARG A 1185 89.17 -100.20 -6.47
N THR A 1186 89.20 -99.43 -5.39
CA THR A 1186 88.30 -99.60 -4.24
C THR A 1186 86.93 -98.95 -4.44
N THR A 1187 86.77 -98.16 -5.50
CA THR A 1187 85.49 -97.57 -5.92
C THR A 1187 84.84 -98.42 -7.01
N PHE A 1188 83.64 -98.05 -7.45
CA PHE A 1188 82.96 -98.74 -8.54
C PHE A 1188 83.49 -98.33 -9.92
N LEU A 1189 83.16 -99.10 -10.96
CA LEU A 1189 83.60 -98.86 -12.33
C LEU A 1189 83.00 -97.56 -12.92
N THR A 1190 83.81 -96.83 -13.68
CA THR A 1190 83.34 -95.76 -14.56
C THR A 1190 82.40 -96.32 -15.63
N LYS A 1191 81.56 -95.46 -16.21
CA LYS A 1191 80.72 -95.84 -17.37
C LYS A 1191 81.54 -96.47 -18.50
N GLN A 1192 82.68 -95.87 -18.85
CA GLN A 1192 83.62 -96.43 -19.83
C GLN A 1192 84.17 -97.79 -19.41
N GLY A 1193 84.42 -97.99 -18.11
CA GLY A 1193 84.85 -99.27 -17.55
C GLY A 1193 83.83 -100.39 -17.77
N ILE A 1194 82.55 -100.13 -17.53
CA ILE A 1194 81.48 -101.11 -17.75
C ILE A 1194 81.23 -101.35 -19.24
N GLU A 1195 81.21 -100.31 -20.08
CA GLU A 1195 81.11 -100.45 -21.54
C GLU A 1195 82.25 -101.30 -22.12
N TYR A 1196 83.47 -101.12 -21.59
CA TYR A 1196 84.62 -101.96 -21.94
C TYR A 1196 84.37 -103.43 -21.56
N VAL A 1197 83.79 -103.68 -20.39
CA VAL A 1197 83.41 -105.03 -19.95
C VAL A 1197 82.34 -105.64 -20.86
N LEU A 1198 81.26 -104.90 -21.14
CA LEU A 1198 80.19 -105.33 -22.04
C LEU A 1198 80.70 -105.64 -23.45
N THR A 1199 81.65 -104.86 -23.97
CA THR A 1199 82.21 -105.06 -25.32
C THR A 1199 83.17 -106.24 -25.40
N ASN A 1200 84.08 -106.37 -24.43
CA ASN A 1200 85.21 -107.31 -24.52
C ASN A 1200 84.96 -108.64 -23.80
N TYR A 1201 83.97 -108.69 -22.92
CA TYR A 1201 83.70 -109.84 -22.05
C TYR A 1201 82.22 -110.26 -22.02
N ALA A 1202 81.38 -109.79 -22.95
CA ALA A 1202 79.97 -110.21 -23.06
C ALA A 1202 79.77 -111.73 -23.01
N SER A 1203 80.70 -112.53 -23.57
CA SER A 1203 80.59 -114.00 -23.56
C SER A 1203 80.75 -114.66 -22.17
N ALA A 1204 81.11 -113.89 -21.14
CA ALA A 1204 81.22 -114.38 -19.77
C ALA A 1204 79.85 -114.49 -19.07
N TRP A 1205 78.82 -113.91 -19.66
CA TRP A 1205 77.41 -113.96 -19.26
C TRP A 1205 76.56 -114.52 -20.40
#